data_AF-A0A437J3E5-F1
#
_entry.id   AF-A0A437J3E5-F1
#
_cell.length_a   1.000
_cell.length_b   1.000
_cell.length_c   1.000
_cell.angle_alpha   90.00
_cell.angle_beta   90.00
_cell.angle_gamma   90.00
#
_symmetry.space_group_name_H-M   'P 1'
#
loop_
_entity.id
_entity.type
_entity.pdbx_description
1 polymer ?
#
loop_
_entity_poly.entity_id
_entity_poly.type
_entity_poly.pdbx_seq_one_letter_code
_entity_poly.pdbx_strand_id
1 'polypeptide(L)'
;MKRNLVNFTRGSQLLGHFSFMFAAGLKGPLIIAAIGISWTSWWTISAGLSDHETYLVWMRIYAAIYGFMEFDPAKQVALETGFGGTVQLPIIMLDAYPPVIRAWDHLLDLLGDALVRSALLLVPAFVLFYWFAARFGSRSKERKHERGAMLVTLPELVDELRGHNQRERARELSSAMGWKWHLCSPKELSAAFPYRPSHLATVVYPWRLEQSHAMLIGTTGMGKTVAMSDMIAEARAKGQRCVVFDLTGAFIEHFYQADRDIILNPLDARCPQWSLFDECRTEGEFWAAAEALVPHDGGGEAQFWVIAARALFVEFCLKLVAEGRGTNAALARELMTADLSRVHAMMRGTIADPLTAPEAARMAESIRAVFNVNAKALKLLPTSGHRFSVRDWIEEGAHDDEGTNAKRSGSMVFISARYVDMSVCAQLLTLWLDTAMNTLMTMPRTKDLKCWFFIDELGALHRLPALEKGLQTARNFGGAIVTGIHAYAKLKEVYGENMAMTLASLARTKLILGTADRETATWCSDFIGHRQVRDMEEGYTYGYNNARDAVSLTPRKHIEPLLLPDQLMNLPRLSGFIKFPDGFPAAPVRLKPIDRERIAHVFVGRAKDREPIRQVEGKSEGDETAANPPASQSEHPSSNDDGAGKPVVPKQGTLPLEPAVEVDAKQSRQQAAKRVEKDIPDDTRKVSGKSGHPRKSSPEERKAMPRNSRPLLPKNAALRKGDHPDEKDPSNSVKEGHRSDLPRANPPSDKSQAVDRIAQRQREAEARKLMLEDGVPEQDQPSHEGPDLGDFEL
;
A
#
# COMPACT_ATOMS: atom_id res chain seq x y z
N MET A 1 -6.40 1.87 -44.56
CA MET A 1 -5.23 1.53 -45.40
C MET A 1 -3.91 1.86 -44.71
N LYS A 2 -3.37 3.10 -44.69
CA LYS A 2 -2.00 3.38 -44.16
C LYS A 2 -1.63 2.64 -42.86
N ARG A 3 -2.45 2.73 -41.79
CA ARG A 3 -2.22 2.03 -40.50
C ARG A 3 -2.17 0.50 -40.64
N ASN A 4 -3.02 -0.10 -41.48
CA ASN A 4 -3.02 -1.54 -41.76
C ASN A 4 -1.81 -1.96 -42.59
N LEU A 5 -1.36 -1.12 -43.53
CA LEU A 5 -0.17 -1.39 -44.34
C LEU A 5 1.10 -1.36 -43.49
N VAL A 6 1.23 -0.37 -42.59
CA VAL A 6 2.33 -0.28 -41.61
C VAL A 6 2.31 -1.45 -40.62
N ASN A 7 1.11 -1.89 -40.19
CA ASN A 7 1.00 -3.09 -39.36
C ASN A 7 1.38 -4.37 -40.14
N PHE A 8 1.05 -4.45 -41.43
CA PHE A 8 1.43 -5.58 -42.28
C PHE A 8 2.95 -5.64 -42.50
N THR A 9 3.60 -4.53 -42.87
CA THR A 9 5.06 -4.52 -43.10
C THR A 9 5.83 -4.85 -41.83
N ARG A 10 5.46 -4.25 -40.68
CA ARG A 10 6.02 -4.60 -39.36
C ARG A 10 5.78 -6.07 -39.02
N GLY A 11 4.58 -6.59 -39.28
CA GLY A 11 4.25 -8.00 -39.06
C GLY A 11 5.09 -8.97 -39.91
N SER A 12 5.30 -8.66 -41.20
CA SER A 12 6.17 -9.45 -42.08
C SER A 12 7.64 -9.37 -41.68
N GLN A 13 8.13 -8.22 -41.23
CA GLN A 13 9.51 -8.06 -40.73
C GLN A 13 9.72 -8.87 -39.44
N LEU A 14 8.77 -8.80 -38.48
CA LEU A 14 8.78 -9.60 -37.26
C LEU A 14 8.82 -11.11 -37.56
N LEU A 15 7.96 -11.58 -38.48
CA LEU A 15 7.86 -13.00 -38.83
C LEU A 15 9.13 -13.49 -39.55
N GLY A 16 9.66 -12.72 -40.51
CA GLY A 16 10.92 -13.04 -41.18
C GLY A 16 12.10 -13.08 -40.22
N HIS A 17 12.25 -12.07 -39.36
CA HIS A 17 13.32 -12.02 -38.35
C HIS A 17 13.21 -13.17 -37.34
N PHE A 18 12.01 -13.51 -36.88
CA PHE A 18 11.77 -14.70 -36.04
C PHE A 18 12.23 -15.98 -36.74
N SER A 19 11.88 -16.18 -38.02
CA SER A 19 12.33 -17.33 -38.81
C SER A 19 13.86 -17.39 -38.94
N PHE A 20 14.54 -16.26 -39.16
CA PHE A 20 16.01 -16.22 -39.23
C PHE A 20 16.68 -16.49 -37.88
N MET A 21 16.18 -15.91 -36.77
CA MET A 21 16.71 -16.21 -35.43
C MET A 21 16.51 -17.68 -35.05
N PHE A 22 15.34 -18.26 -35.36
CA PHE A 22 15.04 -19.66 -35.13
C PHE A 22 15.96 -20.58 -35.93
N ALA A 23 16.16 -20.30 -37.22
CA ALA A 23 17.11 -21.03 -38.07
C ALA A 23 18.57 -20.90 -37.58
N ALA A 24 18.98 -19.71 -37.13
CA ALA A 24 20.32 -19.51 -36.56
C ALA A 24 20.54 -20.33 -35.28
N GLY A 25 19.56 -20.36 -34.37
CA GLY A 25 19.61 -21.19 -33.16
C GLY A 25 19.61 -22.69 -33.43
N LEU A 26 18.94 -23.14 -34.49
CA LEU A 26 18.92 -24.54 -34.93
C LEU A 26 20.17 -24.96 -35.72
N LYS A 27 20.86 -24.02 -36.38
CA LYS A 27 22.01 -24.33 -37.27
C LYS A 27 23.12 -25.11 -36.57
N GLY A 28 23.48 -24.73 -35.34
CA GLY A 28 24.49 -25.44 -34.54
C GLY A 28 24.10 -26.90 -34.25
N PRO A 29 22.96 -27.15 -33.58
CA PRO A 29 22.43 -28.49 -33.35
C PRO A 29 22.26 -29.33 -34.63
N LEU A 30 21.81 -28.74 -35.74
CA LEU A 30 21.65 -29.46 -37.01
C LEU A 30 23.00 -29.87 -37.64
N ILE A 31 24.04 -29.03 -37.53
CA ILE A 31 25.40 -29.41 -37.97
C ILE A 31 25.96 -30.53 -37.08
N ILE A 32 25.79 -30.44 -35.76
CA ILE A 32 26.22 -31.48 -34.82
C ILE A 32 25.48 -32.80 -35.09
N ALA A 33 24.18 -32.75 -35.35
CA ALA A 33 23.39 -33.91 -35.74
C ALA A 33 23.87 -34.51 -37.06
N ALA A 34 24.16 -33.69 -38.07
CA ALA A 34 24.67 -34.15 -39.35
C ALA A 34 26.05 -34.83 -39.23
N ILE A 35 27.00 -34.29 -38.46
CA ILE A 35 28.30 -34.95 -38.26
C ILE A 35 28.13 -36.22 -37.41
N GLY A 36 27.24 -36.20 -36.41
CA GLY A 36 26.92 -37.35 -35.57
C GLY A 36 26.36 -38.52 -36.38
N ILE A 37 25.36 -38.27 -37.22
CA ILE A 37 24.77 -39.26 -38.15
C ILE A 37 25.86 -39.78 -39.10
N SER A 38 26.60 -38.90 -39.76
CA SER A 38 27.67 -39.29 -40.70
C SER A 38 28.75 -40.15 -40.04
N TRP A 39 29.15 -39.81 -38.80
CA TRP A 39 30.11 -40.59 -38.03
C TRP A 39 29.55 -41.97 -37.64
N THR A 40 28.31 -42.04 -37.15
CA THR A 40 27.69 -43.32 -36.82
C THR A 40 27.50 -44.21 -38.04
N SER A 41 27.07 -43.66 -39.17
CA SER A 41 26.88 -44.42 -40.41
C SER A 41 28.22 -44.88 -41.01
N TRP A 42 29.25 -44.02 -40.99
CA TRP A 42 30.60 -44.45 -41.38
C TRP A 42 31.06 -45.63 -40.52
N TRP A 43 30.96 -45.51 -39.19
CA TRP A 43 31.40 -46.55 -38.25
C TRP A 43 30.65 -47.87 -38.41
N THR A 44 29.31 -47.86 -38.52
CA THR A 44 28.53 -49.11 -38.68
C THR A 44 28.74 -49.77 -40.03
N ILE A 45 28.91 -49.00 -41.11
CA ILE A 45 29.21 -49.52 -42.44
C ILE A 45 30.62 -50.13 -42.44
N SER A 46 31.63 -49.39 -41.94
CA SER A 46 33.04 -49.85 -41.91
C SER A 46 33.31 -51.04 -40.97
N ALA A 47 32.42 -51.29 -40.01
CA ALA A 47 32.54 -52.41 -39.07
C ALA A 47 31.53 -53.55 -39.35
N GLY A 48 30.64 -53.38 -40.35
CA GLY A 48 29.55 -54.31 -40.65
C GLY A 48 29.69 -55.03 -42.00
N LEU A 49 30.21 -54.37 -43.04
CA LEU A 49 30.47 -55.02 -44.33
C LEU A 49 31.85 -55.67 -44.35
N SER A 50 31.95 -56.82 -45.01
CA SER A 50 33.23 -57.37 -45.48
C SER A 50 33.80 -56.57 -46.67
N ASP A 51 35.09 -56.73 -46.95
CA ASP A 51 35.74 -56.14 -48.13
C ASP A 51 35.03 -56.57 -49.44
N HIS A 52 34.56 -57.82 -49.51
CA HIS A 52 33.86 -58.35 -50.67
C HIS A 52 32.46 -57.75 -50.85
N GLU A 53 31.68 -57.60 -49.78
CA GLU A 53 30.39 -56.90 -49.84
C GLU A 53 30.58 -55.42 -50.19
N THR A 54 31.61 -54.78 -49.63
CA THR A 54 31.99 -53.39 -49.94
C THR A 54 32.30 -53.22 -51.42
N TYR A 55 33.05 -54.16 -52.01
CA TYR A 55 33.27 -54.22 -53.46
C TYR A 55 31.96 -54.38 -54.24
N LEU A 56 31.08 -55.33 -53.88
CA LEU A 56 29.81 -55.56 -54.58
C LEU A 56 28.86 -54.33 -54.50
N VAL A 57 28.84 -53.63 -53.37
CA VAL A 57 28.13 -52.35 -53.20
C VAL A 57 28.71 -51.27 -54.10
N TRP A 58 30.04 -51.11 -54.14
CA TRP A 58 30.69 -50.16 -55.05
C TRP A 58 30.44 -50.48 -56.52
N MET A 59 30.42 -51.75 -56.90
CA MET A 59 30.09 -52.18 -58.26
C MET A 59 28.63 -51.88 -58.62
N ARG A 60 27.69 -51.97 -57.66
CA ARG A 60 26.30 -51.52 -57.85
C ARG A 60 26.20 -50.00 -58.04
N ILE A 61 26.89 -49.23 -57.19
CA ILE A 61 26.96 -47.77 -57.32
C ILE A 61 27.57 -47.36 -58.66
N TYR A 62 28.63 -48.06 -59.09
CA TYR A 62 29.25 -47.89 -60.41
C TYR A 62 28.27 -48.17 -61.54
N ALA A 63 27.51 -49.28 -61.49
CA ALA A 63 26.49 -49.59 -62.49
C ALA A 63 25.38 -48.53 -62.56
N ALA A 64 24.90 -48.04 -61.41
CA ALA A 64 23.89 -46.98 -61.34
C ALA A 64 24.40 -45.66 -61.94
N ILE A 65 25.65 -45.27 -61.65
CA ILE A 65 26.28 -44.08 -62.26
C ILE A 65 26.49 -44.28 -63.77
N TYR A 66 26.92 -45.47 -64.19
CA TYR A 66 27.16 -45.80 -65.60
C TYR A 66 25.87 -45.74 -66.43
N GLY A 67 24.76 -46.24 -65.88
CA GLY A 67 23.43 -46.13 -66.48
C GLY A 67 22.88 -44.69 -66.47
N PHE A 68 23.11 -43.93 -65.41
CA PHE A 68 22.75 -42.50 -65.35
C PHE A 68 23.50 -41.64 -66.39
N MET A 69 24.70 -42.06 -66.81
CA MET A 69 25.46 -41.42 -67.88
C MET A 69 25.11 -41.93 -69.30
N GLU A 70 24.03 -42.70 -69.45
CA GLU A 70 23.52 -43.26 -70.72
C GLU A 70 24.57 -44.07 -71.52
N PHE A 71 25.54 -44.66 -70.83
CA PHE A 71 26.57 -45.50 -71.47
C PHE A 71 26.06 -46.92 -71.78
N ASP A 72 26.78 -47.64 -72.67
CA ASP A 72 26.38 -48.93 -73.24
C ASP A 72 25.98 -49.99 -72.18
N PRO A 73 24.68 -50.34 -72.07
CA PRO A 73 24.18 -51.27 -71.06
C PRO A 73 24.59 -52.72 -71.32
N ALA A 74 25.07 -53.06 -72.52
CA ALA A 74 25.57 -54.38 -72.87
C ALA A 74 27.03 -54.61 -72.44
N LYS A 75 27.74 -53.56 -72.02
CA LYS A 75 29.15 -53.65 -71.60
C LYS A 75 29.32 -54.68 -70.50
N GLN A 76 30.19 -55.65 -70.75
CA GLN A 76 30.51 -56.70 -69.78
C GLN A 76 31.48 -56.18 -68.71
N VAL A 77 31.21 -56.57 -67.47
CA VAL A 77 31.97 -56.24 -66.28
C VAL A 77 32.41 -57.55 -65.64
N ALA A 78 33.71 -57.69 -65.36
CA ALA A 78 34.23 -58.80 -64.58
C ALA A 78 33.98 -58.51 -63.08
N LEU A 79 33.03 -59.23 -62.49
CA LEU A 79 32.86 -59.28 -61.04
C LEU A 79 33.75 -60.36 -60.44
N GLU A 80 34.50 -60.02 -59.42
CA GLU A 80 35.10 -61.01 -58.53
C GLU A 80 34.01 -61.71 -57.70
N THR A 81 34.20 -62.99 -57.42
CA THR A 81 33.34 -63.80 -56.54
C THR A 81 34.11 -64.14 -55.26
N GLY A 82 33.40 -64.29 -54.13
CA GLY A 82 34.00 -64.58 -52.82
C GLY A 82 34.78 -65.90 -52.67
N PHE A 83 34.95 -66.66 -53.77
CA PHE A 83 35.80 -67.85 -53.86
C PHE A 83 37.02 -67.66 -54.79
N GLY A 84 37.31 -66.42 -55.23
CA GLY A 84 38.51 -66.08 -56.01
C GLY A 84 38.40 -66.26 -57.53
N GLY A 85 37.21 -66.57 -58.06
CA GLY A 85 36.94 -66.62 -59.50
C GLY A 85 36.29 -65.34 -60.02
N THR A 86 36.51 -64.99 -61.29
CA THR A 86 35.83 -63.86 -61.96
C THR A 86 34.66 -64.33 -62.83
N VAL A 87 33.57 -63.57 -62.81
CA VAL A 87 32.36 -63.81 -63.60
C VAL A 87 32.07 -62.56 -64.43
N GLN A 88 31.94 -62.72 -65.75
CA GLN A 88 31.60 -61.61 -66.65
C GLN A 88 30.07 -61.51 -66.81
N LEU A 89 29.52 -60.36 -66.46
CA LEU A 89 28.09 -60.06 -66.55
C LEU A 89 27.86 -58.73 -67.29
N PRO A 90 26.80 -58.58 -68.11
CA PRO A 90 26.40 -57.28 -68.64
C PRO A 90 26.05 -56.32 -67.50
N ILE A 91 26.46 -55.05 -67.59
CA ILE A 91 26.29 -54.11 -66.48
C ILE A 91 24.82 -53.86 -66.11
N ILE A 92 23.88 -54.00 -67.05
CA ILE A 92 22.43 -53.96 -66.80
C ILE A 92 21.91 -55.14 -65.95
N MET A 93 22.62 -56.27 -65.88
CA MET A 93 22.23 -57.43 -65.07
C MET A 93 22.80 -57.38 -63.64
N LEU A 94 23.63 -56.38 -63.31
CA LEU A 94 24.30 -56.29 -62.00
C LEU A 94 23.29 -56.09 -60.86
N ASP A 95 22.26 -55.26 -61.09
CA ASP A 95 21.15 -55.03 -60.13
C ASP A 95 20.31 -56.27 -59.85
N ALA A 96 20.33 -57.26 -60.75
CA ALA A 96 19.59 -58.52 -60.61
C ALA A 96 20.45 -59.66 -59.99
N TYR A 97 21.74 -59.42 -59.74
CA TYR A 97 22.67 -60.47 -59.29
C TYR A 97 22.50 -60.76 -57.78
N PRO A 98 22.12 -61.98 -57.35
CA PRO A 98 21.73 -62.24 -55.96
C PRO A 98 22.78 -61.95 -54.85
N PRO A 99 24.11 -61.99 -55.11
CA PRO A 99 25.10 -61.47 -54.17
C PRO A 99 25.09 -59.94 -54.04
N VAL A 100 24.92 -59.20 -55.13
CA VAL A 100 24.84 -57.72 -55.13
C VAL A 100 23.57 -57.24 -54.44
N ILE A 101 22.44 -57.93 -54.64
CA ILE A 101 21.20 -57.66 -53.92
C ILE A 101 21.41 -57.83 -52.41
N ARG A 102 21.95 -58.98 -51.96
CA ARG A 102 22.19 -59.25 -50.52
C ARG A 102 23.18 -58.28 -49.87
N ALA A 103 24.28 -57.93 -50.55
CA ALA A 103 25.24 -56.94 -50.04
C ALA A 103 24.60 -55.54 -49.91
N TRP A 104 23.67 -55.19 -50.80
CA TRP A 104 22.93 -53.94 -50.75
C TRP A 104 21.84 -53.94 -49.66
N ASP A 105 21.13 -55.04 -49.48
CA ASP A 105 20.12 -55.17 -48.41
C ASP A 105 20.81 -55.13 -47.02
N HIS A 106 21.95 -55.80 -46.86
CA HIS A 106 22.78 -55.73 -45.65
C HIS A 106 23.29 -54.30 -45.37
N LEU A 107 23.69 -53.55 -46.41
CA LEU A 107 24.04 -52.13 -46.29
C LEU A 107 22.85 -51.28 -45.82
N LEU A 108 21.64 -51.52 -46.34
CA LEU A 108 20.43 -50.80 -45.94
C LEU A 108 20.04 -51.09 -44.49
N ASP A 109 20.13 -52.35 -44.05
CA ASP A 109 19.90 -52.74 -42.65
C ASP A 109 20.91 -52.04 -41.72
N LEU A 110 22.21 -52.06 -42.05
CA LEU A 110 23.25 -51.40 -41.27
C LEU A 110 23.13 -49.86 -41.25
N LEU A 111 22.53 -49.26 -42.28
CA LEU A 111 22.21 -47.83 -42.34
C LEU A 111 20.96 -47.50 -41.50
N GLY A 112 19.95 -48.38 -41.51
CA GLY A 112 18.82 -48.30 -40.58
C GLY A 112 19.27 -48.38 -39.12
N ASP A 113 20.17 -49.32 -38.81
CA ASP A 113 20.75 -49.49 -37.49
C ASP A 113 21.62 -48.29 -37.08
N ALA A 114 22.37 -47.69 -38.02
CA ALA A 114 23.06 -46.42 -37.82
C ALA A 114 22.12 -45.29 -37.43
N LEU A 115 20.99 -45.15 -38.15
CA LEU A 115 19.98 -44.14 -37.86
C LEU A 115 19.38 -44.32 -36.47
N VAL A 116 19.02 -45.55 -36.06
CA VAL A 116 18.51 -45.84 -34.71
C VAL A 116 19.53 -45.49 -33.63
N ARG A 117 20.80 -45.91 -33.81
CA ARG A 117 21.90 -45.59 -32.88
C ARG A 117 22.15 -44.08 -32.79
N SER A 118 22.12 -43.37 -33.91
CA SER A 118 22.28 -41.92 -33.97
C SER A 118 21.12 -41.18 -33.27
N ALA A 119 19.88 -41.63 -33.46
CA ALA A 119 18.70 -41.04 -32.83
C ALA A 119 18.72 -41.20 -31.30
N LEU A 120 19.17 -42.37 -30.81
CA LEU A 120 19.30 -42.66 -29.39
C LEU A 120 20.31 -41.72 -28.69
N LEU A 121 21.34 -41.26 -29.39
CA LEU A 121 22.31 -40.28 -28.89
C LEU A 121 21.84 -38.82 -29.08
N LEU A 122 21.31 -38.49 -30.26
CA LEU A 122 21.00 -37.12 -30.66
C LEU A 122 19.69 -36.59 -30.07
N VAL A 123 18.67 -37.42 -29.85
CA VAL A 123 17.39 -36.97 -29.27
C VAL A 123 17.56 -36.50 -27.82
N PRO A 124 18.22 -37.26 -26.90
CA PRO A 124 18.52 -36.75 -25.55
C PRO A 124 19.41 -35.51 -25.55
N ALA A 125 20.43 -35.46 -26.43
CA ALA A 125 21.30 -34.30 -26.56
C ALA A 125 20.54 -33.03 -27.03
N PHE A 126 19.60 -33.17 -27.97
CA PHE A 126 18.76 -32.08 -28.44
C PHE A 126 17.75 -31.61 -27.36
N VAL A 127 17.16 -32.53 -26.60
CA VAL A 127 16.30 -32.20 -25.45
C VAL A 127 17.09 -31.46 -24.37
N LEU A 128 18.32 -31.89 -24.06
CA LEU A 128 19.21 -31.22 -23.11
C LEU A 128 19.60 -29.82 -23.61
N PHE A 129 19.96 -29.68 -24.90
CA PHE A 129 20.25 -28.39 -25.52
C PHE A 129 19.05 -27.44 -25.45
N TYR A 130 17.84 -27.91 -25.79
CA TYR A 130 16.61 -27.12 -25.71
C TYR A 130 16.33 -26.67 -24.27
N TRP A 131 16.43 -27.57 -23.29
CA TRP A 131 16.26 -27.25 -21.87
C TRP A 131 17.28 -26.21 -21.39
N PHE A 132 18.56 -26.36 -21.77
CA PHE A 132 19.63 -25.43 -21.45
C PHE A 132 19.36 -24.05 -22.06
N ALA A 133 19.07 -23.98 -23.36
CA ALA A 133 18.79 -22.73 -24.07
C ALA A 133 17.55 -22.02 -23.50
N ALA A 134 16.47 -22.75 -23.19
CA ALA A 134 15.28 -22.20 -22.57
C ALA A 134 15.56 -21.64 -21.15
N ARG A 135 16.34 -22.38 -20.34
CA ARG A 135 16.67 -22.00 -18.96
C ARG A 135 17.65 -20.82 -18.87
N PHE A 136 18.59 -20.70 -19.80
CA PHE A 136 19.42 -19.50 -19.93
C PHE A 136 18.61 -18.32 -20.49
N GLY A 137 17.74 -18.57 -21.47
CA GLY A 137 16.83 -17.57 -22.02
C GLY A 137 15.90 -16.96 -20.96
N SER A 138 15.34 -17.76 -20.05
CA SER A 138 14.53 -17.23 -18.93
C SER A 138 15.38 -16.43 -17.96
N ARG A 139 16.52 -16.97 -17.51
CA ARG A 139 17.41 -16.33 -16.52
C ARG A 139 18.05 -15.02 -16.96
N SER A 140 18.27 -14.85 -18.27
CA SER A 140 18.73 -13.57 -18.84
C SER A 140 17.63 -12.51 -18.91
N LYS A 141 16.35 -12.91 -18.87
CA LYS A 141 15.18 -11.99 -18.81
C LYS A 141 14.58 -11.84 -17.41
N GLU A 142 15.11 -12.54 -16.41
CA GLU A 142 14.64 -12.43 -15.01
C GLU A 142 14.86 -11.00 -14.47
N ARG A 143 13.75 -10.30 -14.24
CA ARG A 143 13.63 -9.04 -13.49
C ARG A 143 14.35 -9.17 -12.14
N LYS A 144 15.31 -8.27 -11.85
CA LYS A 144 16.11 -8.31 -10.63
C LYS A 144 15.85 -7.10 -9.74
N HIS A 145 15.38 -7.36 -8.52
CA HIS A 145 15.41 -6.36 -7.45
C HIS A 145 16.88 -6.05 -7.12
N GLU A 146 17.24 -4.76 -7.07
CA GLU A 146 18.60 -4.35 -6.70
C GLU A 146 18.67 -3.83 -5.25
N ARG A 147 17.67 -3.05 -4.81
CA ARG A 147 17.57 -2.46 -3.45
C ARG A 147 16.22 -1.78 -3.23
N GLY A 148 15.94 -1.43 -1.98
CA GLY A 148 14.75 -0.69 -1.55
C GLY A 148 13.85 -1.56 -0.68
N ALA A 149 12.57 -1.21 -0.58
CA ALA A 149 11.60 -2.03 0.13
C ALA A 149 11.31 -3.35 -0.63
N MET A 150 10.84 -4.36 0.11
CA MET A 150 10.42 -5.66 -0.41
C MET A 150 8.98 -5.97 0.03
N LEU A 151 8.25 -6.67 -0.84
CA LEU A 151 6.91 -7.21 -0.59
C LEU A 151 7.04 -8.72 -0.66
N VAL A 152 6.80 -9.41 0.46
CA VAL A 152 6.91 -10.86 0.59
C VAL A 152 5.54 -11.48 0.84
N THR A 153 5.45 -12.81 0.80
CA THR A 153 4.24 -13.52 1.23
C THR A 153 4.12 -13.54 2.76
N LEU A 154 2.90 -13.73 3.26
CA LEU A 154 2.64 -13.73 4.70
C LEU A 154 3.44 -14.80 5.48
N PRO A 155 3.62 -16.05 4.98
CA PRO A 155 4.47 -17.04 5.66
C PRO A 155 5.94 -16.60 5.74
N GLU A 156 6.51 -16.01 4.69
CA GLU A 156 7.90 -15.54 4.66
C GLU A 156 8.14 -14.46 5.73
N LEU A 157 7.25 -13.47 5.85
CA LEU A 157 7.32 -12.47 6.93
C LEU A 157 7.18 -13.13 8.32
N VAL A 158 6.26 -14.07 8.49
CA VAL A 158 6.04 -14.77 9.77
C VAL A 158 7.26 -15.59 10.19
N ASP A 159 7.96 -16.23 9.25
CA ASP A 159 9.18 -17.00 9.53
C ASP A 159 10.40 -16.09 9.77
N GLU A 160 10.53 -14.97 9.05
CA GLU A 160 11.53 -13.93 9.32
C GLU A 160 11.35 -13.33 10.73
N LEU A 161 10.12 -12.94 11.09
CA LEU A 161 9.77 -12.42 12.41
C LEU A 161 9.97 -13.48 13.50
N ARG A 162 9.67 -14.77 13.26
CA ARG A 162 9.97 -15.85 14.20
C ARG A 162 11.49 -15.96 14.44
N GLY A 163 12.29 -15.93 13.37
CA GLY A 163 13.75 -15.97 13.45
C GLY A 163 14.37 -14.73 14.10
N HIS A 164 13.77 -13.54 13.93
CA HIS A 164 14.17 -12.34 14.67
C HIS A 164 13.79 -12.43 16.16
N ASN A 165 12.52 -12.71 16.47
CA ASN A 165 12.03 -12.76 17.85
C ASN A 165 12.73 -13.83 18.70
N GLN A 166 13.12 -14.97 18.11
CA GLN A 166 13.93 -15.98 18.81
C GLN A 166 15.34 -15.45 19.14
N ARG A 167 15.97 -14.69 18.23
CA ARG A 167 17.31 -14.10 18.46
C ARG A 167 17.28 -13.00 19.52
N GLU A 168 16.34 -12.05 19.45
CA GLU A 168 16.26 -10.97 20.44
C GLU A 168 15.83 -11.49 21.82
N ARG A 169 14.89 -12.44 21.89
CA ARG A 169 14.56 -13.13 23.14
C ARG A 169 15.76 -13.85 23.75
N ALA A 170 16.54 -14.57 22.94
CA ALA A 170 17.75 -15.24 23.42
C ALA A 170 18.81 -14.25 23.91
N ARG A 171 18.99 -13.11 23.22
CA ARG A 171 19.88 -12.02 23.66
C ARG A 171 19.44 -11.44 25.00
N GLU A 172 18.17 -11.09 25.15
CA GLU A 172 17.64 -10.47 26.36
C GLU A 172 17.69 -11.43 27.57
N LEU A 173 17.25 -12.68 27.40
CA LEU A 173 17.35 -13.72 28.45
C LEU A 173 18.81 -14.00 28.83
N SER A 174 19.74 -14.01 27.88
CA SER A 174 21.17 -14.16 28.17
C SER A 174 21.75 -12.96 28.91
N SER A 175 21.26 -11.74 28.64
CA SER A 175 21.67 -10.54 29.38
C SER A 175 21.13 -10.50 30.82
N ALA A 176 19.94 -11.07 31.05
CA ALA A 176 19.28 -11.07 32.37
C ALA A 176 19.70 -12.25 33.27
N MET A 177 19.93 -13.44 32.70
CA MET A 177 20.17 -14.68 33.47
C MET A 177 21.46 -15.41 33.07
N GLY A 178 22.26 -14.87 32.15
CA GLY A 178 23.44 -15.56 31.62
C GLY A 178 23.07 -16.87 30.93
N TRP A 179 23.87 -17.91 31.11
CA TRP A 179 23.58 -19.25 30.56
C TRP A 179 22.42 -19.98 31.27
N LYS A 180 21.99 -19.51 32.45
CA LYS A 180 21.04 -20.26 33.32
C LYS A 180 19.65 -20.41 32.72
N TRP A 181 19.22 -19.52 31.82
CA TRP A 181 17.88 -19.59 31.22
C TRP A 181 17.68 -20.86 30.37
N HIS A 182 18.77 -21.49 29.90
CA HIS A 182 18.72 -22.79 29.22
C HIS A 182 18.39 -23.96 30.17
N LEU A 183 18.58 -23.80 31.49
CA LEU A 183 18.20 -24.79 32.51
C LEU A 183 16.79 -24.57 33.05
N CYS A 184 16.24 -23.36 32.95
CA CYS A 184 14.91 -23.03 33.44
C CYS A 184 13.82 -23.76 32.64
N SER A 185 12.83 -24.34 33.33
CA SER A 185 11.64 -24.84 32.67
C SER A 185 10.86 -23.70 32.00
N PRO A 186 10.04 -23.98 30.97
CA PRO A 186 9.21 -22.95 30.33
C PRO A 186 8.27 -22.21 31.29
N LYS A 187 7.89 -22.82 32.42
CA LYS A 187 7.07 -22.19 33.46
C LYS A 187 7.87 -21.16 34.25
N GLU A 188 9.00 -21.55 34.83
CA GLU A 188 9.90 -20.66 35.59
C GLU A 188 10.39 -19.51 34.72
N LEU A 189 10.77 -19.81 33.47
CA LEU A 189 11.17 -18.80 32.49
C LEU A 189 10.04 -17.81 32.20
N SER A 190 8.77 -18.26 32.16
CA SER A 190 7.61 -17.37 31.94
C SER A 190 7.16 -16.60 33.18
N ALA A 191 7.61 -17.00 34.38
CA ALA A 191 7.41 -16.24 35.61
C ALA A 191 8.51 -15.19 35.81
N ALA A 192 9.76 -15.56 35.55
CA ALA A 192 10.90 -14.63 35.58
C ALA A 192 10.94 -13.65 34.40
N PHE A 193 10.30 -14.01 33.28
CA PHE A 193 10.22 -13.19 32.08
C PHE A 193 8.83 -13.29 31.42
N PRO A 194 7.85 -12.50 31.89
CA PRO A 194 6.44 -12.63 31.48
C PRO A 194 6.14 -12.03 30.09
N TYR A 195 7.00 -11.15 29.55
CA TYR A 195 6.75 -10.51 28.25
C TYR A 195 6.61 -11.53 27.10
N ARG A 196 5.53 -11.38 26.34
CA ARG A 196 5.23 -12.14 25.12
C ARG A 196 4.75 -11.17 24.04
N PRO A 197 5.39 -11.12 22.86
CA PRO A 197 4.96 -10.28 21.75
C PRO A 197 3.46 -10.43 21.45
N SER A 198 2.84 -9.32 21.09
CA SER A 198 1.41 -9.25 20.73
C SER A 198 1.20 -9.45 19.23
N HIS A 199 -0.04 -9.48 18.78
CA HIS A 199 -0.38 -9.73 17.38
C HIS A 199 -1.15 -8.56 16.76
N LEU A 200 -0.84 -8.23 15.50
CA LEU A 200 -1.62 -7.32 14.66
C LEU A 200 -2.01 -8.08 13.39
N ALA A 201 -3.30 -8.12 13.06
CA ALA A 201 -3.82 -8.86 11.91
C ALA A 201 -3.37 -10.35 11.86
N THR A 202 -3.32 -11.02 13.02
CA THR A 202 -2.76 -12.37 13.27
C THR A 202 -1.25 -12.54 13.08
N VAL A 203 -0.51 -11.47 12.81
CA VAL A 203 0.96 -11.49 12.70
C VAL A 203 1.59 -11.06 14.02
N VAL A 204 2.56 -11.82 14.51
CA VAL A 204 3.32 -11.50 15.73
C VAL A 204 4.10 -10.20 15.53
N TYR A 205 4.08 -9.28 16.50
CA TYR A 205 4.96 -8.12 16.52
C TYR A 205 6.44 -8.53 16.57
N PRO A 206 7.36 -7.76 15.98
CA PRO A 206 8.78 -7.88 16.28
C PRO A 206 9.06 -7.52 17.74
N TRP A 207 10.10 -8.14 18.32
CA TRP A 207 10.39 -8.14 19.75
C TRP A 207 10.48 -6.72 20.37
N ARG A 208 9.60 -6.43 21.33
CA ARG A 208 9.45 -5.14 22.02
C ARG A 208 9.18 -3.93 21.11
N LEU A 209 8.58 -4.16 19.93
CA LEU A 209 8.22 -3.09 19.00
C LEU A 209 6.73 -2.68 19.05
N GLU A 210 5.91 -3.23 19.94
CA GLU A 210 4.56 -2.70 20.21
C GLU A 210 4.58 -1.22 20.62
N GLN A 211 5.56 -0.85 21.45
CA GLN A 211 5.83 0.52 21.90
C GLN A 211 6.39 1.42 20.79
N SER A 212 6.54 0.94 19.55
CA SER A 212 6.80 1.81 18.39
C SER A 212 5.53 2.42 17.79
N HIS A 213 4.39 2.16 18.42
CA HIS A 213 3.04 2.61 18.09
C HIS A 213 2.55 2.10 16.72
N ALA A 214 1.23 2.05 16.56
CA ALA A 214 0.58 1.49 15.39
C ALA A 214 -0.49 2.44 14.83
N MET A 215 -0.55 2.51 13.49
CA MET A 215 -1.59 3.25 12.78
C MET A 215 -2.33 2.32 11.80
N LEU A 216 -3.66 2.26 11.95
CA LEU A 216 -4.57 1.47 11.15
C LEU A 216 -5.29 2.39 10.17
N ILE A 217 -4.93 2.29 8.89
CA ILE A 217 -5.47 3.12 7.83
C ILE A 217 -6.50 2.32 7.05
N GLY A 218 -7.65 2.94 6.75
CA GLY A 218 -8.65 2.37 5.86
C GLY A 218 -10.03 2.98 6.07
N THR A 219 -10.84 2.94 5.01
CA THR A 219 -12.21 3.48 5.04
C THR A 219 -13.17 2.60 5.85
N THR A 220 -14.37 3.12 6.10
CA THR A 220 -15.43 2.48 6.90
C THR A 220 -15.71 1.07 6.40
N GLY A 221 -15.77 0.09 7.32
CA GLY A 221 -16.09 -1.30 7.00
C GLY A 221 -14.95 -2.13 6.37
N MET A 222 -13.74 -1.58 6.26
CA MET A 222 -12.59 -2.34 5.74
C MET A 222 -11.93 -3.27 6.76
N GLY A 223 -12.15 -3.07 8.08
CA GLY A 223 -11.78 -4.02 9.12
C GLY A 223 -10.97 -3.50 10.33
N LYS A 224 -10.71 -2.18 10.45
CA LYS A 224 -9.92 -1.62 11.57
C LYS A 224 -10.40 -2.07 12.95
N THR A 225 -11.71 -1.93 13.21
CA THR A 225 -12.37 -2.34 14.46
C THR A 225 -12.23 -3.85 14.74
N VAL A 226 -12.11 -4.70 13.70
CA VAL A 226 -11.81 -6.14 13.86
C VAL A 226 -10.39 -6.32 14.37
N ALA A 227 -9.40 -5.71 13.71
CA ALA A 227 -8.00 -5.79 14.11
C ALA A 227 -7.76 -5.24 15.53
N MET A 228 -8.44 -4.14 15.90
CA MET A 228 -8.38 -3.57 17.26
C MET A 228 -9.09 -4.46 18.28
N SER A 229 -10.24 -5.07 17.94
CA SER A 229 -10.93 -6.02 18.83
C SER A 229 -10.08 -7.27 19.10
N ASP A 230 -9.29 -7.72 18.12
CA ASP A 230 -8.39 -8.86 18.30
C ASP A 230 -7.21 -8.49 19.23
N MET A 231 -6.65 -7.28 19.09
CA MET A 231 -5.63 -6.74 20.00
C MET A 231 -6.15 -6.53 21.43
N ILE A 232 -7.36 -5.97 21.59
CA ILE A 232 -8.01 -5.74 22.89
C ILE A 232 -8.30 -7.09 23.59
N ALA A 233 -8.75 -8.09 22.83
CA ALA A 233 -8.94 -9.45 23.35
C ALA A 233 -7.62 -10.09 23.82
N GLU A 234 -6.53 -9.94 23.05
CA GLU A 234 -5.21 -10.44 23.46
C GLU A 234 -4.67 -9.70 24.69
N ALA A 235 -4.77 -8.36 24.72
CA ALA A 235 -4.33 -7.55 25.85
C ALA A 235 -5.05 -7.97 27.15
N ARG A 236 -6.37 -8.18 27.09
CA ARG A 236 -7.15 -8.74 28.21
C ARG A 236 -6.67 -10.13 28.62
N ALA A 237 -6.43 -11.02 27.65
CA ALA A 237 -5.94 -12.38 27.93
C ALA A 237 -4.51 -12.39 28.54
N LYS A 238 -3.74 -11.31 28.34
CA LYS A 238 -2.43 -11.07 28.99
C LYS A 238 -2.53 -10.30 30.32
N GLY A 239 -3.72 -9.88 30.75
CA GLY A 239 -3.90 -9.07 31.96
C GLY A 239 -3.44 -7.61 31.82
N GLN A 240 -3.19 -7.13 30.59
CA GLN A 240 -2.70 -5.77 30.34
C GLN A 240 -3.82 -4.74 30.45
N ARG A 241 -3.54 -3.59 31.08
CA ARG A 241 -4.51 -2.49 31.20
C ARG A 241 -4.64 -1.74 29.87
N CYS A 242 -5.85 -1.28 29.55
CA CYS A 242 -6.12 -0.57 28.28
C CYS A 242 -7.02 0.66 28.49
N VAL A 243 -6.63 1.78 27.90
CA VAL A 243 -7.51 2.94 27.67
C VAL A 243 -8.05 2.83 26.25
N VAL A 244 -9.37 2.79 26.09
CA VAL A 244 -10.04 2.58 24.81
C VAL A 244 -10.96 3.77 24.54
N PHE A 245 -10.64 4.56 23.52
CA PHE A 245 -11.54 5.56 22.97
C PHE A 245 -12.47 4.90 21.94
N ASP A 246 -13.73 4.71 22.33
CA ASP A 246 -14.76 4.01 21.57
C ASP A 246 -15.83 5.00 21.08
N LEU A 247 -15.75 5.35 19.79
CA LEU A 247 -16.70 6.22 19.10
C LEU A 247 -17.99 5.49 18.69
N THR A 248 -17.91 4.17 18.47
CA THR A 248 -18.98 3.37 17.86
C THR A 248 -19.78 2.57 18.87
N GLY A 249 -19.23 2.36 20.07
CA GLY A 249 -19.75 1.43 21.08
C GLY A 249 -19.32 -0.03 20.85
N ALA A 250 -18.59 -0.30 19.78
CA ALA A 250 -18.28 -1.66 19.34
C ALA A 250 -17.30 -2.38 20.27
N PHE A 251 -16.50 -1.67 21.08
CA PHE A 251 -15.66 -2.28 22.09
C PHE A 251 -16.42 -2.43 23.42
N ILE A 252 -17.22 -1.44 23.82
CA ILE A 252 -18.07 -1.53 25.01
C ILE A 252 -19.03 -2.74 24.90
N GLU A 253 -19.70 -2.92 23.76
CA GLU A 253 -20.71 -3.98 23.57
C GLU A 253 -20.15 -5.40 23.79
N HIS A 254 -18.90 -5.66 23.39
CA HIS A 254 -18.29 -6.99 23.41
C HIS A 254 -17.27 -7.20 24.54
N PHE A 255 -16.78 -6.13 25.18
CA PHE A 255 -15.71 -6.22 26.19
C PHE A 255 -16.07 -5.62 27.56
N TYR A 256 -17.06 -4.74 27.72
CA TYR A 256 -17.31 -4.13 29.04
C TYR A 256 -17.78 -5.14 30.10
N GLN A 257 -17.04 -5.24 31.21
CA GLN A 257 -17.36 -6.06 32.37
C GLN A 257 -17.34 -5.20 33.65
N ALA A 258 -18.53 -4.97 34.22
CA ALA A 258 -18.77 -4.01 35.31
C ALA A 258 -18.12 -4.36 36.67
N ASP A 259 -17.44 -5.49 36.77
CA ASP A 259 -16.66 -5.90 37.95
C ASP A 259 -15.23 -5.31 37.97
N ARG A 260 -14.71 -4.91 36.80
CA ARG A 260 -13.32 -4.48 36.61
C ARG A 260 -13.14 -3.27 35.69
N ASP A 261 -14.07 -3.01 34.78
CA ASP A 261 -13.97 -1.99 33.75
C ASP A 261 -14.73 -0.72 34.12
N ILE A 262 -14.24 0.41 33.61
CA ILE A 262 -14.80 1.75 33.84
C ILE A 262 -15.26 2.34 32.51
N ILE A 263 -16.44 2.97 32.48
CA ILE A 263 -16.90 3.77 31.35
C ILE A 263 -16.81 5.24 31.72
N LEU A 264 -16.08 6.02 30.92
CA LEU A 264 -16.01 7.47 31.02
C LEU A 264 -16.83 8.08 29.88
N ASN A 265 -18.06 8.44 30.21
CA ASN A 265 -19.04 9.08 29.32
C ASN A 265 -19.97 9.92 30.20
N PRO A 266 -19.97 11.26 30.11
CA PRO A 266 -20.66 12.11 31.07
C PRO A 266 -22.18 11.94 31.06
N LEU A 267 -22.77 11.29 30.05
CA LEU A 267 -24.22 11.07 29.90
C LEU A 267 -24.64 9.62 30.15
N ASP A 268 -23.71 8.70 30.42
CA ASP A 268 -24.02 7.30 30.73
C ASP A 268 -24.23 7.07 32.23
N ALA A 269 -25.18 6.20 32.59
CA ALA A 269 -25.51 5.83 33.96
C ALA A 269 -24.45 4.99 34.67
N ARG A 270 -23.52 4.38 33.91
CA ARG A 270 -22.38 3.62 34.42
C ARG A 270 -21.14 4.50 34.68
N CYS A 271 -21.19 5.79 34.34
CA CYS A 271 -20.09 6.71 34.58
C CYS A 271 -19.86 6.91 36.09
N PRO A 272 -18.62 6.72 36.59
CA PRO A 272 -18.29 7.04 37.97
C PRO A 272 -18.32 8.56 38.22
N GLN A 273 -18.35 8.95 39.49
CA GLN A 273 -18.04 10.32 39.88
C GLN A 273 -16.56 10.61 39.58
N TRP A 274 -16.32 11.63 38.77
CA TRP A 274 -15.00 12.11 38.40
C TRP A 274 -14.83 13.58 38.78
N SER A 275 -13.64 13.97 39.20
CA SER A 275 -13.30 15.30 39.71
C SER A 275 -11.93 15.72 39.20
N LEU A 276 -11.83 16.90 38.60
CA LEU A 276 -10.55 17.47 38.14
C LEU A 276 -9.53 17.56 39.30
N PHE A 277 -10.04 17.85 40.50
CA PHE A 277 -9.25 18.01 41.72
C PHE A 277 -8.77 16.68 42.32
N ASP A 278 -9.34 15.55 41.88
CA ASP A 278 -8.85 14.21 42.23
C ASP A 278 -7.72 13.79 41.24
N GLU A 279 -7.61 14.45 40.08
CA GLU A 279 -6.65 14.15 39.00
C GLU A 279 -5.43 15.08 38.96
N CYS A 280 -5.51 16.30 39.51
CA CYS A 280 -4.44 17.31 39.45
C CYS A 280 -3.92 17.63 40.86
N ARG A 281 -2.65 17.31 41.13
CA ARG A 281 -1.98 17.50 42.43
C ARG A 281 -1.07 18.75 42.44
N THR A 282 -0.69 19.28 41.28
CA THR A 282 0.24 20.41 41.09
C THR A 282 -0.27 21.41 40.04
N GLU A 283 0.24 22.65 40.08
CA GLU A 283 -0.08 23.70 39.11
C GLU A 283 0.17 23.27 37.65
N GLY A 284 1.30 22.62 37.36
CA GLY A 284 1.63 22.16 36.00
C GLY A 284 0.64 21.14 35.44
N GLU A 285 0.02 20.33 36.30
CA GLU A 285 -1.02 19.38 35.90
C GLU A 285 -2.37 20.08 35.68
N PHE A 286 -2.69 21.14 36.44
CA PHE A 286 -3.84 22.00 36.13
C PHE A 286 -3.64 22.74 34.80
N TRP A 287 -2.43 23.20 34.47
CA TRP A 287 -2.11 23.76 33.15
C TRP A 287 -2.25 22.73 32.02
N ALA A 288 -1.79 21.49 32.21
CA ALA A 288 -1.97 20.42 31.23
C ALA A 288 -3.46 20.09 31.02
N ALA A 289 -4.24 20.05 32.09
CA ALA A 289 -5.70 19.89 32.02
C ALA A 289 -6.39 21.08 31.32
N ALA A 290 -5.92 22.31 31.57
CA ALA A 290 -6.40 23.51 30.88
C ALA A 290 -6.09 23.46 29.37
N GLU A 291 -4.90 22.95 29.02
CA GLU A 291 -4.46 22.81 27.63
C GLU A 291 -5.31 21.81 26.83
N ALA A 292 -5.69 20.69 27.44
CA ALA A 292 -6.59 19.70 26.85
C ALA A 292 -8.06 20.18 26.82
N LEU A 293 -8.55 20.82 27.90
CA LEU A 293 -9.94 21.25 28.02
C LEU A 293 -10.28 22.46 27.13
N VAL A 294 -9.34 23.38 26.92
CA VAL A 294 -9.50 24.56 26.05
C VAL A 294 -8.44 24.50 24.94
N PRO A 295 -8.72 23.84 23.79
CA PRO A 295 -7.75 23.67 22.70
C PRO A 295 -7.40 25.00 21.99
N HIS A 296 -6.37 24.96 21.14
CA HIS A 296 -5.93 26.12 20.34
C HIS A 296 -6.42 26.01 18.88
N ASP A 297 -7.18 27.00 18.42
CA ASP A 297 -7.78 27.07 17.07
C ASP A 297 -6.78 27.58 15.99
N GLY A 298 -5.56 27.04 15.99
CA GLY A 298 -4.61 27.17 14.88
C GLY A 298 -3.87 28.51 14.69
N GLY A 299 -4.42 29.66 15.09
CA GLY A 299 -3.72 30.95 14.88
C GLY A 299 -4.48 32.23 15.25
N GLY A 300 -3.77 33.35 15.26
CA GLY A 300 -4.35 34.70 15.35
C GLY A 300 -4.78 35.17 16.75
N GLU A 301 -5.53 36.27 16.81
CA GLU A 301 -5.96 36.92 18.06
C GLU A 301 -6.76 35.99 19.00
N ALA A 302 -7.41 34.96 18.45
CA ALA A 302 -8.06 33.87 19.19
C ALA A 302 -7.15 33.26 20.27
N GLN A 303 -5.83 33.18 20.02
CA GLN A 303 -4.86 32.60 20.95
C GLN A 303 -4.76 33.36 22.28
N PHE A 304 -4.87 34.70 22.28
CA PHE A 304 -4.87 35.48 23.52
C PHE A 304 -6.03 35.08 24.43
N TRP A 305 -7.23 34.97 23.87
CA TRP A 305 -8.45 34.60 24.59
C TRP A 305 -8.37 33.17 25.15
N VAL A 306 -7.80 32.23 24.40
CA VAL A 306 -7.57 30.85 24.85
C VAL A 306 -6.53 30.80 25.98
N ILE A 307 -5.39 31.47 25.84
CA ILE A 307 -4.34 31.49 26.87
C ILE A 307 -4.84 32.16 28.15
N ALA A 308 -5.56 33.28 28.04
CA ALA A 308 -6.17 33.95 29.19
C ALA A 308 -7.27 33.10 29.86
N ALA A 309 -8.05 32.33 29.08
CA ALA A 309 -9.05 31.41 29.62
C ALA A 309 -8.41 30.23 30.39
N ARG A 310 -7.29 29.70 29.88
CA ARG A 310 -6.49 28.68 30.58
C ARG A 310 -5.92 29.26 31.90
N ALA A 311 -5.29 30.43 31.86
CA ALA A 311 -4.72 31.09 33.03
C ALA A 311 -5.77 31.35 34.12
N LEU A 312 -6.91 31.95 33.76
CA LEU A 312 -8.04 32.21 34.66
C LEU A 312 -8.55 30.92 35.31
N PHE A 313 -8.70 29.84 34.53
CA PHE A 313 -9.14 28.54 35.02
C PHE A 313 -8.15 27.91 36.01
N VAL A 314 -6.83 27.98 35.75
CA VAL A 314 -5.80 27.42 36.65
C VAL A 314 -5.79 28.18 37.98
N GLU A 315 -5.78 29.51 37.96
CA GLU A 315 -5.84 30.33 39.18
C GLU A 315 -7.11 30.06 40.00
N PHE A 316 -8.26 29.87 39.34
CA PHE A 316 -9.48 29.43 40.02
C PHE A 316 -9.36 28.04 40.66
N CYS A 317 -8.71 27.09 40.00
CA CYS A 317 -8.49 25.77 40.56
C CYS A 317 -7.55 25.82 41.77
N LEU A 318 -6.41 26.51 41.66
CA LEU A 318 -5.46 26.69 42.76
C LEU A 318 -6.12 27.37 43.97
N LYS A 319 -6.90 28.43 43.77
CA LYS A 319 -7.60 29.11 44.87
C LYS A 319 -8.71 28.24 45.49
N LEU A 320 -9.46 27.48 44.70
CA LEU A 320 -10.44 26.53 45.24
C LEU A 320 -9.78 25.39 46.03
N VAL A 321 -8.58 24.94 45.65
CA VAL A 321 -7.78 24.00 46.46
C VAL A 321 -7.33 24.66 47.77
N ALA A 322 -6.81 25.88 47.73
CA ALA A 322 -6.37 26.62 48.92
C ALA A 322 -7.53 26.94 49.90
N GLU A 323 -8.75 27.17 49.40
CA GLU A 323 -9.96 27.31 50.22
C GLU A 323 -10.52 25.97 50.74
N GLY A 324 -9.94 24.82 50.37
CA GLY A 324 -10.46 23.49 50.72
C GLY A 324 -11.79 23.12 50.01
N ARG A 325 -12.10 23.81 48.90
CA ARG A 325 -13.38 23.75 48.16
C ARG A 325 -13.25 23.13 46.77
N GLY A 326 -12.08 22.59 46.43
CA GLY A 326 -11.72 21.98 45.14
C GLY A 326 -12.68 20.88 44.70
N THR A 327 -13.71 21.26 43.95
CA THR A 327 -14.72 20.36 43.39
C THR A 327 -15.26 20.92 42.07
N ASN A 328 -15.62 20.06 41.13
CA ASN A 328 -16.21 20.47 39.85
C ASN A 328 -17.48 21.33 40.04
N ALA A 329 -18.25 21.08 41.11
CA ALA A 329 -19.46 21.84 41.45
C ALA A 329 -19.16 23.25 42.02
N ALA A 330 -18.03 23.45 42.73
CA ALA A 330 -17.59 24.77 43.16
C ALA A 330 -17.03 25.57 41.97
N LEU A 331 -16.18 24.95 41.15
CA LEU A 331 -15.64 25.52 39.91
C LEU A 331 -16.77 25.99 38.97
N ALA A 332 -17.75 25.12 38.72
CA ALA A 332 -18.90 25.44 37.88
C ALA A 332 -19.81 26.53 38.47
N ARG A 333 -19.73 26.80 39.77
CA ARG A 333 -20.48 27.88 40.43
C ARG A 333 -19.73 29.21 40.35
N GLU A 334 -18.51 29.23 40.88
CA GLU A 334 -17.72 30.44 41.10
C GLU A 334 -17.12 31.00 39.80
N LEU A 335 -16.64 30.14 38.88
CA LEU A 335 -16.08 30.60 37.60
C LEU A 335 -17.14 30.71 36.50
N MET A 336 -18.03 29.73 36.35
CA MET A 336 -18.95 29.67 35.20
C MET A 336 -20.27 30.43 35.38
N THR A 337 -20.74 30.66 36.61
CA THR A 337 -22.08 31.26 36.87
C THR A 337 -22.11 32.47 37.80
N ALA A 338 -21.05 32.77 38.54
CA ALA A 338 -21.02 33.96 39.40
C ALA A 338 -20.95 35.26 38.60
N ASP A 339 -21.30 36.37 39.26
CA ASP A 339 -21.09 37.73 38.76
C ASP A 339 -19.59 38.05 38.59
N LEU A 340 -19.27 39.00 37.71
CA LEU A 340 -17.88 39.38 37.46
C LEU A 340 -17.18 39.95 38.71
N SER A 341 -17.91 40.70 39.55
CA SER A 341 -17.38 41.24 40.81
C SER A 341 -16.91 40.14 41.77
N ARG A 342 -17.66 39.04 41.90
CA ARG A 342 -17.28 37.83 42.65
C ARG A 342 -16.08 37.14 42.01
N VAL A 343 -16.04 37.03 40.69
CA VAL A 343 -14.91 36.42 39.96
C VAL A 343 -13.62 37.20 40.19
N HIS A 344 -13.65 38.52 40.01
CA HIS A 344 -12.53 39.41 40.27
C HIS A 344 -12.11 39.40 41.75
N ALA A 345 -13.07 39.41 42.70
CA ALA A 345 -12.77 39.28 44.12
C ALA A 345 -12.06 37.95 44.48
N MET A 346 -12.28 36.88 43.70
CA MET A 346 -11.47 35.66 43.81
C MET A 346 -10.10 35.80 43.13
N MET A 347 -9.94 36.52 42.02
CA MET A 347 -8.64 36.67 41.33
C MET A 347 -7.71 37.74 41.88
N ARG A 348 -8.15 38.57 42.85
CA ARG A 348 -7.29 39.57 43.51
C ARG A 348 -5.95 38.99 43.98
N GLY A 349 -4.85 39.63 43.57
CA GLY A 349 -3.49 39.24 43.90
C GLY A 349 -2.92 38.05 43.12
N THR A 350 -3.62 37.56 42.09
CA THR A 350 -3.12 36.53 41.15
C THR A 350 -2.70 37.16 39.80
N ILE A 351 -2.10 36.38 38.91
CA ILE A 351 -1.82 36.85 37.53
C ILE A 351 -3.09 37.17 36.73
N ALA A 352 -4.26 36.67 37.17
CA ALA A 352 -5.55 36.91 36.55
C ALA A 352 -6.29 38.13 37.11
N ASP A 353 -5.70 38.86 38.06
CA ASP A 353 -6.29 40.09 38.64
C ASP A 353 -6.54 41.17 37.56
N PRO A 354 -5.56 41.55 36.70
CA PRO A 354 -5.78 42.52 35.64
C PRO A 354 -6.70 42.00 34.52
N LEU A 355 -6.76 40.67 34.35
CA LEU A 355 -7.63 40.02 33.36
C LEU A 355 -9.12 40.01 33.77
N THR A 356 -9.41 40.30 35.04
CA THR A 356 -10.77 40.31 35.61
C THR A 356 -11.22 41.66 36.15
N ALA A 357 -10.35 42.67 36.11
CA ALA A 357 -10.62 44.01 36.63
C ALA A 357 -11.91 44.64 36.05
N PRO A 358 -12.68 45.44 36.81
CA PRO A 358 -13.91 46.07 36.34
C PRO A 358 -13.73 46.92 35.08
N GLU A 359 -12.60 47.59 34.94
CA GLU A 359 -12.21 48.39 33.77
C GLU A 359 -12.08 47.53 32.50
N ALA A 360 -11.75 46.24 32.68
CA ALA A 360 -11.58 45.25 31.62
C ALA A 360 -12.79 44.30 31.48
N ALA A 361 -13.98 44.67 31.99
CA ALA A 361 -15.13 43.76 32.10
C ALA A 361 -15.48 42.99 30.82
N ARG A 362 -15.52 43.65 29.65
CA ARG A 362 -15.78 42.99 28.35
C ARG A 362 -14.73 41.93 27.99
N MET A 363 -13.48 42.15 28.39
CA MET A 363 -12.38 41.22 28.18
C MET A 363 -12.58 40.00 29.09
N ALA A 364 -12.86 40.22 30.38
CA ALA A 364 -13.13 39.17 31.35
C ALA A 364 -14.35 38.31 30.97
N GLU A 365 -15.44 38.93 30.49
CA GLU A 365 -16.62 38.21 29.97
C GLU A 365 -16.31 37.38 28.72
N SER A 366 -15.53 37.92 27.78
CA SER A 366 -15.07 37.18 26.59
C SER A 366 -14.20 35.96 26.96
N ILE A 367 -13.27 36.14 27.90
CA ILE A 367 -12.42 35.05 28.43
C ILE A 367 -13.29 33.96 29.09
N ARG A 368 -14.27 34.36 29.91
CA ARG A 368 -15.24 33.44 30.55
C ARG A 368 -16.15 32.75 29.53
N ALA A 369 -16.51 33.40 28.43
CA ALA A 369 -17.30 32.79 27.37
C ALA A 369 -16.54 31.65 26.66
N VAL A 370 -15.27 31.88 26.30
CA VAL A 370 -14.38 30.84 25.72
C VAL A 370 -14.27 29.63 26.66
N PHE A 371 -14.10 29.86 27.96
CA PHE A 371 -14.09 28.78 28.94
C PHE A 371 -15.46 28.08 29.06
N ASN A 372 -16.56 28.83 29.17
CA ASN A 372 -17.91 28.29 29.37
C ASN A 372 -18.41 27.41 28.22
N VAL A 373 -18.00 27.69 26.97
CA VAL A 373 -18.33 26.86 25.81
C VAL A 373 -17.64 25.49 25.94
N ASN A 374 -16.34 25.47 26.16
CA ASN A 374 -15.52 24.26 26.19
C ASN A 374 -15.74 23.41 27.46
N ALA A 375 -15.84 24.06 28.62
CA ALA A 375 -15.97 23.39 29.91
C ALA A 375 -17.41 22.98 30.28
N LYS A 376 -18.39 23.18 29.38
CA LYS A 376 -19.80 22.79 29.57
C LYS A 376 -19.96 21.32 29.98
N ALA A 377 -19.12 20.44 29.45
CA ALA A 377 -19.08 19.02 29.78
C ALA A 377 -18.91 18.74 31.29
N LEU A 378 -18.17 19.58 32.02
CA LEU A 378 -17.95 19.40 33.46
C LEU A 378 -19.25 19.53 34.27
N LYS A 379 -20.26 20.27 33.77
CA LYS A 379 -21.59 20.36 34.40
C LYS A 379 -22.46 19.12 34.15
N LEU A 380 -22.10 18.28 33.17
CA LEU A 380 -22.84 17.06 32.83
C LEU A 380 -22.40 15.85 33.67
N LEU A 381 -21.26 15.92 34.35
CA LEU A 381 -20.71 14.83 35.16
C LEU A 381 -21.64 14.40 36.32
N PRO A 382 -21.64 13.11 36.70
CA PRO A 382 -22.44 12.62 37.83
C PRO A 382 -21.90 13.16 39.17
N THR A 383 -22.80 13.79 39.94
CA THR A 383 -22.49 14.34 41.28
C THR A 383 -22.60 13.33 42.42
N SER A 384 -22.97 12.08 42.13
CA SER A 384 -23.17 11.00 43.09
C SER A 384 -22.83 9.65 42.45
N GLY A 385 -22.01 8.85 43.11
CA GLY A 385 -21.60 7.52 42.65
C GLY A 385 -20.31 7.05 43.32
N HIS A 386 -19.71 5.98 42.80
CA HIS A 386 -18.33 5.60 43.12
C HIS A 386 -17.36 6.66 42.56
N ARG A 387 -16.40 7.15 43.36
CA ARG A 387 -15.35 8.07 42.89
C ARG A 387 -14.29 7.33 42.08
N PHE A 388 -13.84 7.93 40.98
CA PHE A 388 -12.80 7.36 40.12
C PHE A 388 -11.78 8.42 39.70
N SER A 389 -10.51 8.03 39.78
CA SER A 389 -9.33 8.78 39.34
C SER A 389 -8.62 7.95 38.27
N VAL A 390 -8.49 8.51 37.07
CA VAL A 390 -7.71 8.00 35.94
C VAL A 390 -6.25 7.90 36.34
N ARG A 391 -5.72 8.92 37.03
CA ARG A 391 -4.37 8.92 37.58
C ARG A 391 -4.15 7.70 38.48
N ASP A 392 -4.96 7.55 39.52
CA ASP A 392 -4.74 6.51 40.53
C ASP A 392 -4.90 5.12 39.91
N TRP A 393 -5.79 4.95 38.92
CA TRP A 393 -5.93 3.71 38.14
C TRP A 393 -4.73 3.37 37.25
N ILE A 394 -3.95 4.38 36.81
CA ILE A 394 -2.67 4.17 36.11
C ILE A 394 -1.53 3.93 37.12
N GLU A 395 -1.47 4.69 38.21
CA GLU A 395 -0.49 4.51 39.29
C GLU A 395 -0.58 3.07 39.84
N GLU A 396 -1.79 2.59 40.19
CA GLU A 396 -2.05 1.18 40.56
C GLU A 396 -1.54 0.16 39.53
N GLY A 397 -1.68 0.46 38.24
CA GLY A 397 -1.32 -0.46 37.15
C GLY A 397 0.18 -0.62 36.91
N ALA A 398 0.99 0.33 37.38
CA ALA A 398 2.43 0.14 37.40
C ALA A 398 2.86 -0.91 38.44
N HIS A 399 2.16 -0.97 39.58
CA HIS A 399 2.48 -1.81 40.74
C HIS A 399 1.91 -3.24 40.70
N ASP A 400 1.15 -3.61 39.65
CA ASP A 400 0.57 -4.97 39.49
C ASP A 400 1.65 -6.09 39.50
N ASP A 401 2.94 -5.78 39.28
CA ASP A 401 4.07 -6.73 39.34
C ASP A 401 4.26 -7.36 40.73
N GLU A 402 3.82 -6.72 41.82
CA GLU A 402 3.92 -7.26 43.19
C GLU A 402 2.79 -8.25 43.53
N GLY A 403 1.87 -8.54 42.59
CA GLY A 403 0.84 -9.57 42.72
C GLY A 403 -0.29 -9.28 43.71
N THR A 404 -0.23 -8.16 44.43
CA THR A 404 -1.18 -7.76 45.48
C THR A 404 -2.57 -7.40 44.97
N ASN A 405 -2.71 -7.03 43.68
CA ASN A 405 -3.94 -6.43 43.15
C ASN A 405 -4.59 -7.22 41.99
N ALA A 406 -4.47 -8.56 42.01
CA ALA A 406 -4.97 -9.48 40.99
C ALA A 406 -6.44 -9.28 40.56
N LYS A 407 -7.27 -8.64 41.39
CA LYS A 407 -8.68 -8.31 41.11
C LYS A 407 -8.88 -7.23 40.04
N ARG A 408 -7.85 -6.47 39.66
CA ARG A 408 -7.89 -5.44 38.59
C ARG A 408 -7.00 -5.73 37.37
N SER A 409 -6.36 -6.90 37.30
CA SER A 409 -5.58 -7.31 36.12
C SER A 409 -6.49 -7.38 34.87
N GLY A 410 -6.05 -6.80 33.75
CA GLY A 410 -6.83 -6.71 32.51
C GLY A 410 -8.01 -5.73 32.55
N SER A 411 -8.09 -4.86 33.56
CA SER A 411 -9.06 -3.75 33.64
C SER A 411 -8.92 -2.78 32.46
N MET A 412 -10.04 -2.23 32.00
CA MET A 412 -10.09 -1.27 30.89
C MET A 412 -10.89 -0.02 31.24
N VAL A 413 -10.44 1.12 30.72
CA VAL A 413 -11.16 2.40 30.76
C VAL A 413 -11.68 2.72 29.37
N PHE A 414 -13.01 2.67 29.20
CA PHE A 414 -13.70 2.97 27.95
C PHE A 414 -14.15 4.44 27.94
N ILE A 415 -13.43 5.29 27.21
CA ILE A 415 -13.80 6.68 26.95
C ILE A 415 -14.78 6.69 25.76
N SER A 416 -16.00 7.18 25.94
CA SER A 416 -17.02 7.17 24.87
C SER A 416 -18.01 8.32 24.94
N ALA A 417 -18.67 8.60 23.82
CA ALA A 417 -19.86 9.44 23.72
C ALA A 417 -20.71 8.99 22.53
N ARG A 418 -22.01 9.27 22.52
CA ARG A 418 -22.81 9.10 21.30
C ARG A 418 -22.39 10.18 20.29
N TYR A 419 -22.47 9.88 18.99
CA TYR A 419 -22.12 10.83 17.93
C TYR A 419 -22.82 12.20 18.07
N VAL A 420 -24.08 12.22 18.52
CA VAL A 420 -24.87 13.44 18.77
C VAL A 420 -24.40 14.27 19.97
N ASP A 421 -23.71 13.66 20.94
CA ASP A 421 -23.19 14.34 22.14
C ASP A 421 -21.74 14.81 21.96
N MET A 422 -21.05 14.36 20.90
CA MET A 422 -19.62 14.57 20.73
C MET A 422 -19.24 16.05 20.71
N SER A 423 -20.05 16.91 20.07
CA SER A 423 -19.85 18.36 20.04
C SER A 423 -19.97 19.06 21.40
N VAL A 424 -20.44 18.36 22.45
CA VAL A 424 -20.53 18.85 23.84
C VAL A 424 -19.57 18.11 24.76
N CYS A 425 -19.15 16.90 24.41
CA CYS A 425 -18.31 16.05 25.25
C CYS A 425 -16.83 16.02 24.85
N ALA A 426 -16.48 16.33 23.59
CA ALA A 426 -15.16 16.08 23.01
C ALA A 426 -14.01 16.64 23.86
N GLN A 427 -14.11 17.86 24.38
CA GLN A 427 -13.10 18.47 25.25
C GLN A 427 -12.84 17.66 26.54
N LEU A 428 -13.88 17.02 27.09
CA LEU A 428 -13.76 16.16 28.28
C LEU A 428 -13.22 14.76 27.93
N LEU A 429 -13.56 14.21 26.76
CA LEU A 429 -12.97 12.95 26.27
C LEU A 429 -11.47 13.13 25.98
N THR A 430 -11.12 14.26 25.35
CA THR A 430 -9.74 14.75 25.17
C THR A 430 -9.04 14.91 26.51
N LEU A 431 -9.65 15.59 27.49
CA LEU A 431 -9.08 15.74 28.84
C LEU A 431 -8.79 14.40 29.52
N TRP A 432 -9.74 13.46 29.51
CA TRP A 432 -9.53 12.13 30.11
C TRP A 432 -8.39 11.34 29.44
N LEU A 433 -8.27 11.42 28.11
CA LEU A 433 -7.21 10.77 27.36
C LEU A 433 -5.84 11.43 27.59
N ASP A 434 -5.80 12.76 27.65
CA ASP A 434 -4.58 13.53 27.94
C ASP A 434 -4.12 13.33 29.39
N THR A 435 -5.02 13.32 30.38
CA THR A 435 -4.70 12.93 31.78
C THR A 435 -4.08 11.53 31.80
N ALA A 436 -4.70 10.55 31.13
CA ALA A 436 -4.19 9.19 31.09
C ALA A 436 -2.78 9.08 30.47
N MET A 437 -2.52 9.79 29.36
CA MET A 437 -1.20 9.81 28.74
C MET A 437 -0.16 10.55 29.60
N ASN A 438 -0.52 11.69 30.19
CA ASN A 438 0.38 12.47 31.03
C ASN A 438 0.75 11.73 32.33
N THR A 439 -0.19 11.09 33.03
CA THR A 439 0.15 10.26 34.20
C THR A 439 1.10 9.13 33.83
N LEU A 440 0.88 8.42 32.72
CA LEU A 440 1.80 7.35 32.30
C LEU A 440 3.23 7.89 32.07
N MET A 441 3.37 9.09 31.51
CA MET A 441 4.67 9.75 31.33
C MET A 441 5.33 10.26 32.63
N THR A 442 4.63 10.21 33.78
CA THR A 442 5.22 10.47 35.12
C THR A 442 5.68 9.21 35.86
N MET A 443 5.34 8.01 35.35
CA MET A 443 5.70 6.74 35.99
C MET A 443 7.22 6.43 35.89
N PRO A 444 7.74 5.46 36.67
CA PRO A 444 9.09 4.94 36.47
C PRO A 444 9.29 4.39 35.04
N ARG A 445 10.48 4.61 34.49
CA ARG A 445 10.82 4.12 33.14
C ARG A 445 10.86 2.59 33.11
N THR A 446 10.26 1.99 32.08
CA THR A 446 10.25 0.54 31.88
C THR A 446 10.32 0.14 30.40
N LYS A 447 10.86 -1.05 30.13
CA LYS A 447 10.89 -1.68 28.81
C LYS A 447 9.64 -2.53 28.55
N ASP A 448 8.88 -2.87 29.58
CA ASP A 448 7.71 -3.76 29.48
C ASP A 448 6.43 -2.97 29.20
N LEU A 449 5.48 -3.63 28.55
CA LEU A 449 4.23 -3.00 28.10
C LEU A 449 3.19 -3.03 29.21
N LYS A 450 3.01 -1.88 29.87
CA LYS A 450 2.12 -1.66 31.02
C LYS A 450 0.71 -1.22 30.60
N CYS A 451 0.60 -0.32 29.63
CA CYS A 451 -0.69 0.23 29.18
C CYS A 451 -0.77 0.36 27.65
N TRP A 452 -1.93 -0.03 27.10
CA TRP A 452 -2.32 0.25 25.72
C TRP A 452 -3.28 1.43 25.64
N PHE A 453 -3.11 2.30 24.64
CA PHE A 453 -4.10 3.28 24.22
C PHE A 453 -4.66 2.88 22.85
N PHE A 454 -5.95 2.54 22.78
CA PHE A 454 -6.66 2.24 21.55
C PHE A 454 -7.57 3.41 21.18
N ILE A 455 -7.44 3.97 19.97
CA ILE A 455 -8.22 5.12 19.48
C ILE A 455 -8.85 4.74 18.14
N ASP A 456 -10.16 4.46 18.10
CA ASP A 456 -10.87 3.90 16.92
C ASP A 456 -10.81 4.83 15.67
N GLU A 457 -11.01 6.13 15.90
CA GLU A 457 -10.82 7.18 14.90
C GLU A 457 -10.21 8.42 15.55
N LEU A 458 -8.98 8.74 15.17
CA LEU A 458 -8.25 9.90 15.71
C LEU A 458 -8.82 11.24 15.22
N GLY A 459 -9.32 11.30 13.97
CA GLY A 459 -9.96 12.48 13.38
C GLY A 459 -11.41 12.74 13.85
N ALA A 460 -11.83 12.15 14.96
CA ALA A 460 -13.12 12.41 15.62
C ALA A 460 -12.97 13.19 16.94
N LEU A 461 -11.74 13.41 17.41
CA LEU A 461 -11.41 14.25 18.56
C LEU A 461 -10.85 15.60 18.09
N HIS A 462 -10.82 16.58 19.00
CA HIS A 462 -9.99 17.76 18.84
C HIS A 462 -8.50 17.38 18.91
N ARG A 463 -7.60 18.29 18.50
CA ARG A 463 -6.14 18.11 18.68
C ARG A 463 -5.84 17.73 20.13
N LEU A 464 -5.22 16.55 20.32
CA LEU A 464 -4.73 16.03 21.60
C LEU A 464 -3.27 16.47 21.85
N PRO A 465 -3.00 17.38 22.80
CA PRO A 465 -1.65 17.81 23.16
C PRO A 465 -0.76 16.69 23.72
N ALA A 466 -1.29 15.81 24.57
CA ALA A 466 -0.52 14.72 25.16
C ALA A 466 -0.23 13.59 24.16
N LEU A 467 -1.05 13.39 23.13
CA LEU A 467 -0.77 12.39 22.08
C LEU A 467 0.52 12.70 21.32
N GLU A 468 0.77 13.98 21.04
CA GLU A 468 1.97 14.46 20.33
C GLU A 468 3.25 14.16 21.14
N LYS A 469 3.21 14.43 22.45
CA LYS A 469 4.29 14.14 23.41
C LYS A 469 4.41 12.62 23.67
N GLY A 470 3.28 11.92 23.73
CA GLY A 470 3.17 10.50 24.03
C GLY A 470 3.69 9.59 22.91
N LEU A 471 3.40 9.89 21.64
CA LEU A 471 3.94 9.17 20.47
C LEU A 471 5.46 9.30 20.32
N GLN A 472 6.10 10.23 21.05
CA GLN A 472 7.57 10.35 21.11
C GLN A 472 8.15 9.66 22.35
N THR A 473 7.52 9.81 23.51
CA THR A 473 8.15 9.49 24.81
C THR A 473 7.53 8.33 25.58
N ALA A 474 6.25 7.98 25.35
CA ALA A 474 5.53 6.96 26.14
C ALA A 474 6.15 5.57 26.05
N ARG A 475 6.91 5.29 24.98
CA ARG A 475 7.75 4.08 24.84
C ARG A 475 8.67 3.86 26.04
N ASN A 476 9.23 4.93 26.64
CA ASN A 476 10.13 4.83 27.79
C ASN A 476 9.42 4.48 29.10
N PHE A 477 8.09 4.55 29.12
CA PHE A 477 7.22 4.41 30.28
C PHE A 477 6.26 3.21 30.15
N GLY A 478 6.52 2.31 29.20
CA GLY A 478 5.69 1.13 28.97
C GLY A 478 4.35 1.39 28.28
N GLY A 479 4.21 2.49 27.55
CA GLY A 479 3.02 2.80 26.76
C GLY A 479 3.13 2.34 25.29
N ALA A 480 2.07 1.74 24.77
CA ALA A 480 1.86 1.56 23.33
C ALA A 480 0.56 2.25 22.90
N ILE A 481 0.53 2.81 21.69
CA ILE A 481 -0.60 3.61 21.17
C ILE A 481 -1.00 3.03 19.80
N VAL A 482 -2.29 2.81 19.60
CA VAL A 482 -2.89 2.16 18.43
C VAL A 482 -4.00 3.05 17.92
N THR A 483 -3.78 3.75 16.81
CA THR A 483 -4.70 4.75 16.25
C THR A 483 -5.32 4.28 14.95
N GLY A 484 -6.63 4.42 14.81
CA GLY A 484 -7.33 4.32 13.53
C GLY A 484 -7.45 5.68 12.86
N ILE A 485 -7.31 5.71 11.53
CA ILE A 485 -7.69 6.87 10.69
C ILE A 485 -8.57 6.43 9.51
N HIS A 486 -9.63 7.17 9.22
CA HIS A 486 -10.52 6.94 8.07
C HIS A 486 -9.88 7.44 6.75
N ALA A 487 -9.26 8.63 6.80
CA ALA A 487 -8.53 9.25 5.68
C ALA A 487 -7.47 10.20 6.24
N TYR A 488 -6.34 10.34 5.55
CA TYR A 488 -5.22 11.16 5.99
C TYR A 488 -5.55 12.67 5.99
N ALA A 489 -6.40 13.13 5.06
CA ALA A 489 -6.89 14.51 5.00
C ALA A 489 -7.54 14.98 6.32
N LYS A 490 -8.26 14.10 7.05
CA LYS A 490 -8.83 14.45 8.37
C LYS A 490 -7.77 14.67 9.45
N LEU A 491 -6.66 13.94 9.39
CA LEU A 491 -5.56 14.14 10.33
C LEU A 491 -4.89 15.50 10.08
N LYS A 492 -4.75 15.89 8.81
CA LYS A 492 -4.29 17.24 8.41
C LYS A 492 -5.25 18.35 8.85
N GLU A 493 -6.56 18.12 8.76
CA GLU A 493 -7.60 19.06 9.20
C GLU A 493 -7.52 19.34 10.71
N VAL A 494 -7.37 18.30 11.55
CA VAL A 494 -7.36 18.43 13.02
C VAL A 494 -6.01 18.90 13.58
N TYR A 495 -4.88 18.51 12.97
CA TYR A 495 -3.54 18.79 13.51
C TYR A 495 -2.69 19.77 12.68
N GLY A 496 -3.06 20.03 11.43
CA GLY A 496 -2.22 20.72 10.44
C GLY A 496 -1.26 19.76 9.72
N GLU A 497 -0.89 20.11 8.48
CA GLU A 497 -0.06 19.30 7.55
C GLU A 497 1.21 18.72 8.21
N ASN A 498 2.06 19.59 8.76
CA ASN A 498 3.36 19.21 9.32
C ASN A 498 3.21 18.28 10.54
N MET A 499 2.17 18.50 11.35
CA MET A 499 1.93 17.69 12.55
C MET A 499 1.30 16.36 12.20
N ALA A 500 0.40 16.30 11.21
CA ALA A 500 -0.12 15.05 10.68
C ALA A 500 1.00 14.15 10.14
N MET A 501 1.96 14.73 9.39
CA MET A 501 3.16 14.01 8.93
C MET A 501 4.03 13.52 10.10
N THR A 502 4.18 14.33 11.14
CA THR A 502 4.96 13.98 12.34
C THR A 502 4.31 12.85 13.13
N LEU A 503 3.04 12.99 13.52
CA LEU A 503 2.27 11.97 14.25
C LEU A 503 2.22 10.64 13.47
N ALA A 504 2.03 10.72 12.16
CA ALA A 504 1.95 9.54 11.32
C ALA A 504 3.33 8.89 11.06
N SER A 505 4.45 9.61 11.12
CA SER A 505 5.78 9.00 11.05
C SER A 505 6.23 8.35 12.38
N LEU A 506 5.80 8.92 13.52
CA LEU A 506 6.04 8.34 14.86
C LEU A 506 5.33 6.99 15.06
N ALA A 507 4.14 6.79 14.47
CA ALA A 507 3.45 5.50 14.47
C ALA A 507 4.09 4.52 13.47
N ARG A 508 5.22 3.90 13.86
CA ARG A 508 6.12 3.19 12.94
C ARG A 508 5.57 1.86 12.41
N THR A 509 4.64 1.22 13.12
CA THR A 509 3.90 0.05 12.60
C THR A 509 2.65 0.51 11.86
N LYS A 510 2.37 -0.05 10.67
CA LYS A 510 1.12 0.24 9.94
C LYS A 510 0.39 -0.99 9.46
N LEU A 511 -0.93 -0.93 9.57
CA LEU A 511 -1.87 -1.81 8.89
C LEU A 511 -2.65 -0.98 7.89
N ILE A 512 -2.40 -1.21 6.60
CA ILE A 512 -2.98 -0.47 5.48
C ILE A 512 -4.07 -1.34 4.85
N LEU A 513 -5.32 -1.05 5.18
CA LEU A 513 -6.52 -1.62 4.58
C LEU A 513 -6.97 -0.75 3.41
N GLY A 514 -8.05 -1.14 2.71
CA GLY A 514 -8.57 -0.38 1.57
C GLY A 514 -8.87 1.09 1.88
N THR A 515 -8.36 2.01 1.06
CA THR A 515 -8.58 3.46 1.16
C THR A 515 -9.66 3.92 0.17
N ALA A 516 -10.34 5.02 0.48
CA ALA A 516 -11.38 5.58 -0.41
C ALA A 516 -10.86 6.72 -1.30
N ASP A 517 -9.74 7.35 -0.92
CA ASP A 517 -9.19 8.56 -1.51
C ASP A 517 -7.76 8.36 -2.01
N ARG A 518 -7.41 9.07 -3.09
CA ARG A 518 -6.11 8.94 -3.76
C ARG A 518 -4.95 9.51 -2.95
N GLU A 519 -5.20 10.50 -2.10
CA GLU A 519 -4.15 11.13 -1.28
C GLU A 519 -3.64 10.16 -0.22
N THR A 520 -4.54 9.59 0.60
CA THR A 520 -4.21 8.55 1.57
C THR A 520 -3.64 7.31 0.88
N ALA A 521 -4.15 6.93 -0.29
CA ALA A 521 -3.59 5.82 -1.07
C ALA A 521 -2.15 6.07 -1.55
N THR A 522 -1.82 7.31 -1.94
CA THR A 522 -0.46 7.69 -2.36
C THR A 522 0.48 7.70 -1.16
N TRP A 523 0.10 8.36 -0.07
CA TRP A 523 0.86 8.34 1.19
C TRP A 523 1.09 6.91 1.73
N CYS A 524 0.11 6.02 1.60
CA CYS A 524 0.26 4.61 1.96
C CYS A 524 1.21 3.84 1.01
N SER A 525 1.14 4.08 -0.31
CA SER A 525 2.10 3.57 -1.31
C SER A 525 3.53 3.92 -0.92
N ASP A 526 3.75 5.18 -0.59
CA ASP A 526 5.08 5.73 -0.38
C ASP A 526 5.65 5.31 0.99
N PHE A 527 4.78 5.07 1.99
CA PHE A 527 5.18 4.44 3.26
C PHE A 527 5.51 2.93 3.14
N ILE A 528 4.77 2.18 2.30
CA ILE A 528 5.12 0.80 1.96
C ILE A 528 6.49 0.78 1.26
N GLY A 529 6.73 1.81 0.43
CA GLY A 529 8.02 2.17 -0.11
C GLY A 529 8.18 1.87 -1.60
N HIS A 530 9.35 2.23 -2.09
CA HIS A 530 9.77 1.99 -3.47
C HIS A 530 10.90 0.96 -3.54
N ARG A 531 10.99 0.28 -4.68
CA ARG A 531 12.10 -0.62 -5.02
C ARG A 531 12.81 -0.11 -6.28
N GLN A 532 14.14 -0.19 -6.28
CA GLN A 532 14.90 -0.11 -7.51
C GLN A 532 14.96 -1.49 -8.15
N VAL A 533 14.54 -1.55 -9.41
CA VAL A 533 14.48 -2.79 -10.18
C VAL A 533 15.30 -2.62 -11.45
N ARG A 534 16.02 -3.68 -11.82
CA ARG A 534 16.72 -3.81 -13.09
C ARG A 534 15.95 -4.76 -13.98
N ASP A 535 15.36 -4.20 -15.02
CA ASP A 535 14.70 -4.92 -16.09
C ASP A 535 15.59 -4.96 -17.34
N MET A 536 15.36 -5.96 -18.19
CA MET A 536 16.05 -6.13 -19.46
C MET A 536 15.10 -5.69 -20.58
N GLU A 537 15.30 -4.48 -21.11
CA GLU A 537 14.55 -4.00 -22.26
C GLU A 537 15.12 -4.62 -23.54
N GLU A 538 14.26 -5.28 -24.33
CA GLU A 538 14.61 -5.84 -25.65
C GLU A 538 14.42 -4.79 -26.74
N GLY A 539 15.50 -4.09 -27.06
CA GLY A 539 15.58 -3.19 -28.20
C GLY A 539 15.71 -3.97 -29.50
N TYR A 540 14.68 -3.94 -30.33
CA TYR A 540 14.73 -4.49 -31.69
C TYR A 540 15.07 -3.39 -32.70
N THR A 541 16.29 -3.42 -33.24
CA THR A 541 16.67 -2.55 -34.35
C THR A 541 16.41 -3.29 -35.66
N TYR A 542 15.56 -2.70 -36.52
CA TYR A 542 15.23 -3.23 -37.84
C TYR A 542 15.87 -2.37 -38.94
N GLY A 543 16.78 -2.95 -39.70
CA GLY A 543 17.37 -2.37 -40.89
C GLY A 543 16.64 -2.78 -42.18
N TYR A 544 17.14 -2.26 -43.30
CA TYR A 544 16.84 -2.80 -44.64
C TYR A 544 17.78 -3.95 -45.02
N ASN A 545 18.94 -4.05 -44.37
CA ASN A 545 19.93 -5.12 -44.57
C ASN A 545 20.08 -5.93 -43.28
N ASN A 546 19.97 -7.26 -43.37
CA ASN A 546 20.09 -8.20 -42.24
C ASN A 546 21.37 -8.01 -41.41
N ALA A 547 22.45 -7.49 -41.99
CA ALA A 547 23.70 -7.18 -41.30
C ALA A 547 23.62 -5.99 -40.31
N ARG A 548 22.44 -5.36 -40.17
CA ARG A 548 22.15 -4.32 -39.18
C ARG A 548 20.98 -4.67 -38.24
N ASP A 549 20.37 -5.83 -38.41
CA ASP A 549 19.33 -6.31 -37.50
C ASP A 549 19.99 -6.80 -36.21
N ALA A 550 19.58 -6.21 -35.08
CA ALA A 550 20.17 -6.49 -33.78
C ALA A 550 19.12 -6.46 -32.68
N VAL A 551 19.18 -7.46 -31.80
CA VAL A 551 18.46 -7.49 -30.52
C VAL A 551 19.40 -7.00 -29.43
N SER A 552 19.24 -5.76 -29.00
CA SER A 552 19.98 -5.19 -27.88
C SER A 552 19.26 -5.44 -26.56
N LEU A 553 19.89 -6.19 -25.66
CA LEU A 553 19.45 -6.35 -24.28
C LEU A 553 19.98 -5.19 -23.43
N THR A 554 19.19 -4.14 -23.28
CA THR A 554 19.59 -2.94 -22.54
C THR A 554 19.15 -3.06 -21.06
N PRO A 555 20.08 -3.04 -20.09
CA PRO A 555 19.73 -3.09 -18.67
C PRO A 555 19.22 -1.72 -18.21
N ARG A 556 17.90 -1.58 -18.10
CA ARG A 556 17.28 -0.38 -17.56
C ARG A 556 17.10 -0.53 -16.05
N LYS A 557 17.52 0.48 -15.30
CA LYS A 557 17.22 0.62 -13.87
C LYS A 557 16.17 1.70 -13.70
N HIS A 558 15.09 1.41 -12.99
CA HIS A 558 14.14 2.44 -12.54
C HIS A 558 13.69 2.16 -11.11
N ILE A 559 13.06 3.18 -10.51
CA ILE A 559 12.44 3.09 -9.19
C ILE A 559 10.93 3.02 -9.41
N GLU A 560 10.26 2.10 -8.71
CA GLU A 560 8.81 1.94 -8.73
C GLU A 560 8.27 1.76 -7.31
N PRO A 561 7.05 2.26 -6.97
CA PRO A 561 6.36 1.84 -5.75
C PRO A 561 6.08 0.34 -5.79
N LEU A 562 6.09 -0.33 -4.63
CA LEU A 562 5.78 -1.76 -4.59
C LEU A 562 4.31 -2.07 -4.83
N LEU A 563 3.43 -1.12 -4.49
CA LEU A 563 1.99 -1.18 -4.67
C LEU A 563 1.51 0.18 -5.18
N LEU A 564 0.72 0.19 -6.25
CA LEU A 564 0.16 1.41 -6.80
C LEU A 564 -0.97 1.93 -5.90
N PRO A 565 -1.19 3.26 -5.80
CA PRO A 565 -2.33 3.83 -5.06
C PRO A 565 -3.67 3.19 -5.47
N ASP A 566 -3.87 2.98 -6.78
CA ASP A 566 -5.06 2.34 -7.33
C ASP A 566 -5.24 0.88 -6.84
N GLN A 567 -4.15 0.16 -6.52
CA GLN A 567 -4.24 -1.19 -5.96
C GLN A 567 -4.71 -1.17 -4.50
N LEU A 568 -4.31 -0.16 -3.73
CA LEU A 568 -4.76 0.05 -2.35
C LEU A 568 -6.24 0.48 -2.30
N MET A 569 -6.67 1.32 -3.25
CA MET A 569 -8.08 1.72 -3.36
C MET A 569 -9.01 0.58 -3.80
N ASN A 570 -8.50 -0.37 -4.60
CA ASN A 570 -9.24 -1.55 -5.05
C ASN A 570 -9.08 -2.80 -4.14
N LEU A 571 -8.57 -2.62 -2.91
CA LEU A 571 -8.45 -3.73 -1.96
C LEU A 571 -9.85 -4.29 -1.55
N PRO A 572 -10.04 -5.62 -1.54
CA PRO A 572 -11.26 -6.21 -1.00
C PRO A 572 -11.34 -6.04 0.53
N ARG A 573 -12.57 -5.99 1.05
CA ARG A 573 -12.84 -5.87 2.50
C ARG A 573 -12.06 -6.90 3.32
N LEU A 574 -11.69 -6.53 4.54
CA LEU A 574 -10.92 -7.36 5.48
C LEU A 574 -9.55 -7.80 4.94
N SER A 575 -9.02 -7.12 3.92
CA SER A 575 -7.71 -7.41 3.32
C SER A 575 -6.87 -6.13 3.25
N GLY A 576 -5.55 -6.28 3.33
CA GLY A 576 -4.62 -5.16 3.31
C GLY A 576 -3.17 -5.59 3.41
N PHE A 577 -2.30 -4.67 3.80
CA PHE A 577 -0.87 -4.90 3.97
C PHE A 577 -0.41 -4.49 5.37
N ILE A 578 0.44 -5.31 5.97
CA ILE A 578 1.13 -4.98 7.23
C ILE A 578 2.57 -4.57 6.93
N LYS A 579 3.04 -3.54 7.62
CA LYS A 579 4.42 -3.05 7.57
C LYS A 579 4.89 -2.76 8.99
N PHE A 580 5.92 -3.48 9.42
CA PHE A 580 6.60 -3.24 10.69
C PHE A 580 7.80 -2.28 10.52
N PRO A 581 8.27 -1.66 11.62
CA PRO A 581 9.50 -0.85 11.65
C PRO A 581 10.78 -1.66 11.35
N ASP A 582 11.94 -1.00 11.47
CA ASP A 582 13.27 -1.61 11.58
C ASP A 582 13.68 -2.54 10.42
N GLY A 583 13.07 -2.33 9.25
CA GLY A 583 13.49 -2.89 7.96
C GLY A 583 12.61 -4.00 7.40
N PHE A 584 11.77 -4.65 8.21
CA PHE A 584 10.97 -5.82 7.81
C PHE A 584 10.16 -5.56 6.53
N PRO A 585 10.03 -6.55 5.62
CA PRO A 585 9.29 -6.39 4.38
C PRO A 585 7.79 -6.17 4.64
N ALA A 586 7.09 -5.58 3.67
CA ALA A 586 5.63 -5.55 3.70
C ALA A 586 5.08 -6.94 3.33
N ALA A 587 3.93 -7.31 3.88
CA ALA A 587 3.22 -8.53 3.47
C ALA A 587 1.71 -8.34 3.41
N PRO A 588 1.00 -9.02 2.49
CA PRO A 588 -0.46 -9.02 2.45
C PRO A 588 -1.03 -9.78 3.64
N VAL A 589 -2.01 -9.17 4.32
CA VAL A 589 -2.74 -9.75 5.45
C VAL A 589 -4.24 -9.79 5.15
N ARG A 590 -4.92 -10.79 5.72
CA ARG A 590 -6.38 -10.92 5.65
C ARG A 590 -6.95 -11.12 7.05
N LEU A 591 -7.72 -10.14 7.51
CA LEU A 591 -8.42 -10.16 8.78
C LEU A 591 -9.52 -11.22 8.74
N LYS A 592 -9.72 -11.90 9.87
CA LYS A 592 -10.81 -12.85 10.07
C LYS A 592 -11.83 -12.18 11.01
N PRO A 593 -13.08 -11.96 10.59
CA PRO A 593 -14.07 -11.39 11.48
C PRO A 593 -14.45 -12.47 12.50
N ILE A 594 -14.14 -12.24 13.77
CA ILE A 594 -14.61 -13.06 14.89
C ILE A 594 -15.90 -12.44 15.38
N ASP A 595 -17.00 -13.17 15.20
CA ASP A 595 -18.30 -12.82 15.80
C ASP A 595 -18.20 -12.97 17.33
N ARG A 596 -18.81 -12.05 18.07
CA ARG A 596 -18.61 -11.88 19.52
C ARG A 596 -19.97 -11.70 20.18
N GLU A 597 -20.16 -12.35 21.33
CA GLU A 597 -21.39 -12.19 22.10
C GLU A 597 -21.51 -10.76 22.66
N ARG A 598 -22.73 -10.22 22.65
CA ARG A 598 -23.04 -8.88 23.17
C ARG A 598 -23.19 -8.97 24.68
N ILE A 599 -22.15 -8.60 25.41
CA ILE A 599 -22.09 -8.69 26.88
C ILE A 599 -22.78 -7.49 27.53
N ALA A 600 -22.69 -6.31 26.91
CA ALA A 600 -23.19 -5.06 27.48
C ALA A 600 -23.96 -4.21 26.46
N HIS A 601 -24.87 -3.37 26.94
CA HIS A 601 -25.43 -2.31 26.12
C HIS A 601 -24.35 -1.25 25.82
N VAL A 602 -24.29 -0.78 24.56
CA VAL A 602 -23.41 0.33 24.12
C VAL A 602 -23.55 1.54 25.04
N PHE A 603 -24.77 2.04 25.23
CA PHE A 603 -25.06 3.24 26.00
C PHE A 603 -26.28 3.03 26.90
N VAL A 604 -26.21 3.51 28.14
CA VAL A 604 -27.29 3.50 29.12
C VAL A 604 -27.51 4.93 29.60
N GLY A 605 -28.42 5.66 28.95
CA GLY A 605 -28.74 7.04 29.34
C GLY A 605 -29.30 7.14 30.76
N ARG A 606 -28.96 8.22 31.47
CA ARG A 606 -29.32 8.38 32.89
C ARG A 606 -30.81 8.61 33.07
N ALA A 607 -31.32 8.20 34.24
CA ALA A 607 -32.74 8.30 34.56
C ALA A 607 -33.29 9.75 34.56
N LYS A 608 -32.44 10.76 34.78
CA LYS A 608 -32.81 12.19 34.68
C LYS A 608 -33.01 12.67 33.24
N ASP A 609 -32.41 11.97 32.27
CA ASP A 609 -32.44 12.30 30.85
C ASP A 609 -33.57 11.55 30.11
N ARG A 610 -34.35 10.72 30.85
CA ARG A 610 -35.63 10.15 30.41
C ARG A 610 -36.77 11.01 30.95
N GLU A 611 -37.31 11.90 30.13
CA GLU A 611 -38.68 12.34 30.38
C GLU A 611 -39.62 11.12 30.36
N PRO A 612 -40.56 10.99 31.32
CA PRO A 612 -41.54 9.93 31.27
C PRO A 612 -42.48 10.20 30.09
N ILE A 613 -42.37 9.39 29.03
CA ILE A 613 -43.31 9.40 27.91
C ILE A 613 -44.70 9.16 28.50
N ARG A 614 -45.47 10.23 28.64
CA ARG A 614 -46.82 10.21 29.19
C ARG A 614 -47.69 9.44 28.21
N GLN A 615 -47.96 8.17 28.50
CA GLN A 615 -48.87 7.36 27.71
C GLN A 615 -50.23 8.07 27.71
N VAL A 616 -50.58 8.65 26.57
CA VAL A 616 -51.91 9.20 26.34
C VAL A 616 -52.80 7.99 26.09
N GLU A 617 -53.47 7.53 27.14
CA GLU A 617 -54.54 6.55 27.02
C GLU A 617 -55.62 7.14 26.09
N GLY A 618 -55.78 6.52 24.92
CA GLY A 618 -56.69 7.01 23.90
C GLY A 618 -58.14 6.84 24.33
N LYS A 619 -58.80 7.95 24.69
CA LYS A 619 -60.26 8.02 24.70
C LYS A 619 -60.75 8.39 23.30
N SER A 620 -61.64 7.56 22.77
CA SER A 620 -62.26 7.69 21.46
C SER A 620 -63.64 8.35 21.55
N GLU A 621 -63.75 9.57 21.03
CA GLU A 621 -64.98 10.33 20.73
C GLU A 621 -64.55 11.46 19.76
N GLY A 622 -65.36 11.97 18.82
CA GLY A 622 -66.74 11.57 18.49
C GLY A 622 -67.44 12.63 17.60
N ASP A 623 -67.13 12.61 16.29
CA ASP A 623 -67.79 13.32 15.18
C ASP A 623 -67.71 14.86 14.99
N GLU A 624 -67.85 15.23 13.70
CA GLU A 624 -68.34 16.47 13.05
C GLU A 624 -68.14 17.87 13.73
N THR A 625 -67.63 18.91 13.07
CA THR A 625 -68.04 19.45 11.73
C THR A 625 -66.94 20.35 11.11
N ALA A 626 -67.13 20.83 9.86
CA ALA A 626 -66.14 21.60 9.10
C ALA A 626 -66.41 23.12 9.00
N ALA A 627 -65.35 23.94 8.98
CA ALA A 627 -65.32 25.29 8.39
C ALA A 627 -63.89 25.80 8.13
N ASN A 628 -63.59 26.24 6.89
CA ASN A 628 -62.50 27.18 6.60
C ASN A 628 -63.05 28.61 6.67
N PRO A 629 -62.23 29.59 7.11
CA PRO A 629 -62.10 30.84 6.35
C PRO A 629 -60.60 31.27 6.27
N PRO A 630 -60.18 32.47 5.79
CA PRO A 630 -59.31 32.50 4.62
C PRO A 630 -57.95 33.20 4.85
N ALA A 631 -57.08 33.15 3.83
CA ALA A 631 -55.87 33.97 3.77
C ALA A 631 -56.14 35.34 3.13
N SER A 632 -55.62 36.41 3.73
CA SER A 632 -55.56 37.76 3.14
C SER A 632 -54.20 38.40 3.44
N GLN A 633 -53.75 39.31 2.57
CA GLN A 633 -52.38 39.83 2.51
C GLN A 633 -52.19 41.14 3.29
N SER A 634 -50.96 41.67 3.28
CA SER A 634 -50.54 43.07 3.60
C SER A 634 -50.65 43.53 5.07
N GLU A 635 -49.74 44.35 5.62
CA GLU A 635 -48.45 44.89 5.11
C GLU A 635 -47.54 45.45 6.24
N HIS A 636 -46.21 45.38 6.03
CA HIS A 636 -45.16 46.30 6.55
C HIS A 636 -44.92 46.49 8.08
N PRO A 637 -43.77 47.09 8.51
CA PRO A 637 -42.52 47.42 7.78
C PRO A 637 -41.22 46.87 8.44
N SER A 638 -40.08 47.17 7.80
CA SER A 638 -38.70 47.12 8.33
C SER A 638 -38.48 48.18 9.45
N SER A 639 -37.35 48.31 10.17
CA SER A 639 -35.92 48.17 9.81
C SER A 639 -35.06 48.04 11.12
N ASN A 640 -33.72 47.94 11.13
CA ASN A 640 -32.70 48.20 10.11
C ASN A 640 -31.46 47.28 10.27
N ASP A 641 -30.63 47.18 9.23
CA ASP A 641 -29.28 46.58 9.25
C ASP A 641 -28.23 47.70 9.24
N ASP A 642 -27.04 47.45 9.77
CA ASP A 642 -25.84 48.32 9.65
C ASP A 642 -24.52 47.49 9.54
N GLY A 643 -24.62 46.35 8.85
CA GLY A 643 -23.70 45.79 7.86
C GLY A 643 -22.18 46.07 7.87
N ALA A 644 -21.41 44.98 7.79
CA ALA A 644 -20.16 44.91 7.03
C ALA A 644 -19.80 43.46 6.61
N GLY A 645 -19.87 43.14 5.31
CA GLY A 645 -19.33 41.88 4.75
C GLY A 645 -20.20 41.24 3.67
N LYS A 646 -19.69 41.16 2.41
CA LYS A 646 -20.43 40.60 1.26
C LYS A 646 -20.22 39.09 1.11
N PRO A 647 -21.28 38.26 1.08
CA PRO A 647 -21.22 36.91 0.51
C PRO A 647 -21.38 36.95 -1.02
N VAL A 648 -20.69 36.05 -1.75
CA VAL A 648 -20.83 35.90 -3.21
C VAL A 648 -21.87 34.82 -3.52
N VAL A 649 -22.75 35.07 -4.48
CA VAL A 649 -23.85 34.17 -4.87
C VAL A 649 -23.42 33.17 -5.95
N PRO A 650 -23.45 31.84 -5.69
CA PRO A 650 -23.45 30.84 -6.76
C PRO A 650 -24.86 30.67 -7.32
N LYS A 651 -25.06 30.99 -8.61
CA LYS A 651 -26.32 30.71 -9.31
C LYS A 651 -26.34 29.26 -9.80
N GLN A 652 -27.32 28.48 -9.38
CA GLN A 652 -27.71 27.25 -10.09
C GLN A 652 -29.24 27.10 -10.04
N GLY A 653 -29.83 26.78 -11.20
CA GLY A 653 -31.27 26.92 -11.43
C GLY A 653 -32.12 25.79 -10.85
N THR A 654 -33.30 26.14 -10.34
CA THR A 654 -34.35 25.20 -9.94
C THR A 654 -35.13 24.67 -11.15
N LEU A 655 -35.50 23.40 -11.11
CA LEU A 655 -36.50 22.80 -12.01
C LEU A 655 -37.88 22.84 -11.30
N PRO A 656 -38.96 23.24 -11.99
CA PRO A 656 -40.30 23.24 -11.39
C PRO A 656 -40.90 21.84 -11.36
N LEU A 657 -41.65 21.56 -10.29
CA LEU A 657 -42.52 20.39 -10.15
C LEU A 657 -43.84 20.87 -9.52
N GLU A 658 -44.95 20.65 -10.21
CA GLU A 658 -46.31 20.78 -9.67
C GLU A 658 -47.03 19.41 -9.75
N PRO A 659 -48.09 19.16 -8.94
CA PRO A 659 -48.41 17.81 -8.47
C PRO A 659 -49.79 17.25 -8.89
N ALA A 660 -50.10 16.05 -8.37
CA ALA A 660 -51.35 15.27 -8.49
C ALA A 660 -51.57 14.57 -9.87
N VAL A 661 -52.33 13.48 -10.00
CA VAL A 661 -53.31 12.80 -9.09
C VAL A 661 -53.03 11.28 -9.01
N GLU A 662 -53.51 10.62 -7.95
CA GLU A 662 -53.37 9.17 -7.68
C GLU A 662 -54.34 8.27 -8.50
N VAL A 663 -53.91 7.06 -8.93
CA VAL A 663 -54.75 5.83 -8.94
C VAL A 663 -53.90 4.53 -8.88
N ASP A 664 -54.40 3.53 -8.15
CA ASP A 664 -54.09 2.08 -8.11
C ASP A 664 -52.72 1.52 -8.59
N ALA A 665 -51.84 1.22 -7.63
CA ALA A 665 -50.62 0.44 -7.84
C ALA A 665 -50.84 -1.09 -7.77
N LYS A 666 -51.61 -1.70 -8.70
CA LYS A 666 -51.87 -3.16 -8.67
C LYS A 666 -51.80 -3.97 -9.98
N GLN A 667 -51.61 -3.35 -11.15
CA GLN A 667 -51.56 -4.11 -12.44
C GLN A 667 -50.17 -4.20 -13.11
N SER A 668 -49.21 -3.32 -12.77
CA SER A 668 -47.93 -3.21 -13.48
C SER A 668 -46.92 -4.34 -13.22
N ARG A 669 -47.13 -5.19 -12.19
CA ARG A 669 -46.22 -6.32 -11.88
C ARG A 669 -46.48 -7.61 -12.68
N GLN A 670 -47.51 -7.68 -13.54
CA GLN A 670 -47.80 -8.87 -14.36
C GLN A 670 -47.47 -8.73 -15.87
N GLN A 671 -47.09 -7.54 -16.36
CA GLN A 671 -46.76 -7.35 -17.78
C GLN A 671 -45.26 -7.49 -18.12
N ALA A 672 -44.36 -7.40 -17.14
CA ALA A 672 -42.92 -7.59 -17.37
C ALA A 672 -42.53 -9.07 -17.67
N ALA A 673 -43.36 -10.03 -17.26
CA ALA A 673 -43.12 -11.47 -17.43
C ALA A 673 -43.76 -12.09 -18.70
N LYS A 674 -44.25 -11.26 -19.64
CA LYS A 674 -44.98 -11.71 -20.85
C LYS A 674 -44.53 -11.04 -22.16
N ARG A 675 -43.24 -10.66 -22.24
CA ARG A 675 -42.67 -10.01 -23.44
C ARG A 675 -41.28 -10.51 -23.88
N VAL A 676 -40.93 -11.74 -23.49
CA VAL A 676 -39.79 -12.51 -24.03
C VAL A 676 -40.29 -13.86 -24.55
N GLU A 677 -41.36 -13.80 -25.36
CA GLU A 677 -41.87 -14.91 -26.16
C GLU A 677 -42.72 -14.31 -27.29
N LYS A 678 -42.71 -14.96 -28.46
CA LYS A 678 -43.01 -14.40 -29.80
C LYS A 678 -41.92 -13.46 -30.36
N ASP A 679 -41.57 -13.51 -31.64
CA ASP A 679 -42.19 -14.23 -32.76
C ASP A 679 -41.25 -15.26 -33.45
N ILE A 680 -41.80 -16.42 -33.80
CA ILE A 680 -41.29 -17.38 -34.80
C ILE A 680 -42.50 -17.98 -35.53
N PRO A 681 -42.49 -17.98 -36.87
CA PRO A 681 -43.10 -19.03 -37.71
C PRO A 681 -41.99 -19.70 -38.55
N ASP A 682 -41.58 -20.96 -38.37
CA ASP A 682 -42.30 -22.25 -38.36
C ASP A 682 -42.64 -22.79 -39.76
N ASP A 683 -41.90 -23.81 -40.20
CA ASP A 683 -42.41 -24.88 -41.08
C ASP A 683 -41.59 -26.20 -40.93
N THR A 684 -42.21 -27.16 -40.23
CA THR A 684 -42.18 -28.64 -40.31
C THR A 684 -40.89 -29.53 -40.43
N ARG A 685 -41.09 -30.78 -39.93
CA ARG A 685 -40.44 -32.08 -40.25
C ARG A 685 -39.18 -32.56 -39.47
N LYS A 686 -39.48 -33.14 -38.30
CA LYS A 686 -39.30 -34.59 -37.95
C LYS A 686 -37.90 -35.24 -37.86
N VAL A 687 -37.70 -35.90 -36.70
CA VAL A 687 -37.08 -37.23 -36.45
C VAL A 687 -35.56 -37.32 -36.13
N SER A 688 -35.30 -37.57 -34.84
CA SER A 688 -34.24 -38.38 -34.17
C SER A 688 -32.76 -38.35 -34.63
N GLY A 689 -31.83 -38.40 -33.65
CA GLY A 689 -30.51 -39.01 -33.91
C GLY A 689 -29.44 -38.77 -32.84
N LYS A 690 -29.05 -39.83 -32.12
CA LYS A 690 -27.98 -39.85 -31.10
C LYS A 690 -26.59 -39.42 -31.62
N SER A 691 -25.77 -38.87 -30.70
CA SER A 691 -24.32 -39.09 -30.52
C SER A 691 -23.32 -38.73 -31.64
N GLY A 692 -22.17 -38.15 -31.27
CA GLY A 692 -20.97 -38.18 -32.13
C GLY A 692 -19.97 -37.02 -31.98
N HIS A 693 -18.85 -37.28 -31.31
CA HIS A 693 -17.54 -36.72 -31.63
C HIS A 693 -16.76 -37.81 -32.43
N PRO A 694 -15.62 -37.54 -33.12
CA PRO A 694 -14.85 -36.28 -33.28
C PRO A 694 -14.31 -36.03 -34.74
N ARG A 695 -13.32 -35.11 -34.85
CA ARG A 695 -12.19 -35.01 -35.82
C ARG A 695 -12.26 -34.12 -37.09
N LYS A 696 -11.28 -33.20 -37.12
CA LYS A 696 -10.35 -32.82 -38.22
C LYS A 696 -10.87 -32.69 -39.68
N SER A 697 -10.83 -31.46 -40.21
CA SER A 697 -10.01 -31.09 -41.38
C SER A 697 -9.94 -29.57 -41.63
N SER A 698 -8.84 -29.11 -42.22
CA SER A 698 -8.59 -27.77 -42.80
C SER A 698 -8.22 -27.95 -44.29
N PRO A 699 -8.02 -26.92 -45.15
CA PRO A 699 -8.06 -25.46 -44.95
C PRO A 699 -8.89 -24.69 -46.02
N GLU A 700 -8.62 -23.38 -46.19
CA GLU A 700 -9.02 -22.49 -47.33
C GLU A 700 -10.53 -22.12 -47.45
N GLU A 701 -10.95 -21.02 -48.09
CA GLU A 701 -10.26 -19.99 -48.90
C GLU A 701 -10.68 -18.54 -48.51
N ARG A 702 -10.25 -17.49 -49.24
CA ARG A 702 -10.44 -16.05 -48.89
C ARG A 702 -11.47 -15.33 -49.79
N LYS A 703 -12.32 -14.44 -49.22
CA LYS A 703 -12.67 -13.13 -49.85
C LYS A 703 -13.33 -12.08 -48.92
N ALA A 704 -13.15 -10.82 -49.35
CA ALA A 704 -13.41 -9.49 -48.76
C ALA A 704 -14.71 -9.18 -47.98
N MET A 705 -14.63 -8.15 -47.11
CA MET A 705 -15.75 -7.38 -46.54
C MET A 705 -16.24 -6.28 -47.50
N PRO A 706 -17.33 -5.55 -47.19
CA PRO A 706 -17.12 -4.11 -46.84
C PRO A 706 -18.11 -3.46 -45.83
N ARG A 707 -17.56 -2.59 -44.96
CA ARG A 707 -18.13 -1.33 -44.40
C ARG A 707 -19.48 -1.36 -43.62
N ASN A 708 -19.79 -0.41 -42.73
CA ASN A 708 -19.16 0.89 -42.43
C ASN A 708 -18.49 0.90 -41.01
N SER A 709 -18.61 1.79 -40.01
CA SER A 709 -19.28 3.10 -39.79
C SER A 709 -18.44 3.98 -38.81
N ARG A 710 -19.05 4.94 -38.07
CA ARG A 710 -18.40 5.95 -37.20
C ARG A 710 -19.38 6.59 -36.21
N PRO A 711 -18.90 7.15 -35.07
CA PRO A 711 -19.08 8.60 -34.82
C PRO A 711 -17.83 9.51 -34.98
N LEU A 712 -17.75 10.61 -34.23
CA LEU A 712 -17.02 11.86 -34.56
C LEU A 712 -16.29 12.53 -33.37
N LEU A 713 -15.35 13.43 -33.67
CA LEU A 713 -14.82 14.50 -32.81
C LEU A 713 -14.50 15.73 -33.70
N PRO A 714 -14.79 16.98 -33.27
CA PRO A 714 -14.40 18.22 -33.96
C PRO A 714 -13.14 18.86 -33.36
N LYS A 715 -12.69 20.07 -33.75
CA LYS A 715 -12.32 20.67 -35.06
C LYS A 715 -11.92 22.16 -34.80
N ASN A 716 -11.26 22.80 -35.78
CA ASN A 716 -10.96 24.25 -35.89
C ASN A 716 -9.73 24.73 -35.06
N ALA A 717 -8.98 25.77 -35.45
CA ALA A 717 -9.06 26.64 -36.65
C ALA A 717 -7.66 26.86 -37.28
N ALA A 718 -7.59 27.57 -38.41
CA ALA A 718 -6.34 27.93 -39.11
C ALA A 718 -6.36 29.41 -39.54
N LEU A 719 -5.17 29.99 -39.76
CA LEU A 719 -4.98 31.24 -40.51
C LEU A 719 -3.55 31.28 -41.11
N ARG A 720 -3.35 32.09 -42.18
CA ARG A 720 -2.16 32.00 -43.07
C ARG A 720 -1.96 33.30 -43.87
N LYS A 721 -0.75 33.89 -43.84
CA LYS A 721 -0.13 34.83 -44.81
C LYS A 721 1.28 35.22 -44.31
N GLY A 722 2.29 35.51 -45.14
CA GLY A 722 2.39 35.40 -46.61
C GLY A 722 3.81 35.74 -47.12
N ASP A 723 4.12 35.33 -48.36
CA ASP A 723 4.98 35.95 -49.41
C ASP A 723 6.38 36.51 -49.04
N HIS A 724 7.53 36.00 -49.53
CA HIS A 724 8.12 35.93 -50.91
C HIS A 724 8.78 37.25 -51.41
N PRO A 725 9.73 37.24 -52.38
CA PRO A 725 10.40 36.12 -53.09
C PRO A 725 11.81 35.87 -52.48
N ASP A 726 12.96 35.49 -53.08
CA ASP A 726 13.51 35.12 -54.43
C ASP A 726 14.43 33.87 -54.23
N GLU A 727 14.91 33.04 -55.17
CA GLU A 727 15.23 33.02 -56.61
C GLU A 727 16.72 33.20 -57.01
N LYS A 728 17.52 32.10 -56.96
CA LYS A 728 18.27 31.53 -58.12
C LYS A 728 19.19 30.33 -57.77
N ASP A 729 19.12 29.32 -58.62
CA ASP A 729 20.04 28.16 -58.81
C ASP A 729 20.99 28.50 -60.01
N PRO A 730 21.96 27.68 -60.52
CA PRO A 730 22.33 26.30 -60.15
C PRO A 730 23.84 25.89 -60.19
N SER A 731 24.11 24.66 -59.73
CA SER A 731 25.06 23.65 -60.30
C SER A 731 26.59 23.72 -60.15
N ASN A 732 27.18 22.50 -60.06
CA ASN A 732 28.54 22.04 -60.47
C ASN A 732 29.80 22.58 -59.75
N SER A 733 30.96 21.88 -59.72
CA SER A 733 31.25 20.41 -59.75
C SER A 733 32.75 20.11 -59.49
N VAL A 734 33.05 19.15 -58.60
CA VAL A 734 34.23 18.23 -58.57
C VAL A 734 35.68 18.76 -58.77
N LYS A 735 36.53 18.57 -57.73
CA LYS A 735 37.91 17.98 -57.72
C LYS A 735 38.42 17.97 -56.26
N GLU A 736 38.90 16.87 -55.66
CA GLU A 736 40.14 16.07 -55.90
C GLU A 736 41.44 16.85 -55.67
N GLY A 737 42.41 16.38 -54.86
CA GLY A 737 42.43 15.21 -53.97
C GLY A 737 43.85 14.82 -53.48
N HIS A 738 43.94 13.87 -52.53
CA HIS A 738 45.17 13.17 -52.05
C HIS A 738 46.28 14.04 -51.40
N ARG A 739 47.27 13.52 -50.64
CA ARG A 739 47.69 12.13 -50.34
C ARG A 739 48.13 11.98 -48.85
N SER A 740 48.88 10.94 -48.49
CA SER A 740 49.05 10.42 -47.11
C SER A 740 50.47 10.52 -46.50
N ASP A 741 50.55 10.14 -45.21
CA ASP A 741 51.72 9.61 -44.47
C ASP A 741 52.78 10.53 -43.83
N LEU A 742 52.58 10.81 -42.53
CA LEU A 742 53.49 10.68 -41.36
C LEU A 742 54.92 11.32 -41.36
N PRO A 743 55.42 11.88 -40.22
CA PRO A 743 55.51 11.16 -38.93
C PRO A 743 55.17 11.97 -37.64
N ARG A 744 55.25 11.28 -36.48
CA ARG A 744 55.09 11.83 -35.11
C ARG A 744 56.41 12.34 -34.53
N ALA A 745 56.38 13.40 -33.71
CA ALA A 745 56.88 13.39 -32.31
C ALA A 745 56.67 14.72 -31.53
N ASN A 746 56.42 14.57 -30.22
CA ASN A 746 56.55 15.52 -29.09
C ASN A 746 55.29 16.25 -28.52
N PRO A 747 55.17 16.35 -27.17
CA PRO A 747 54.01 16.92 -26.49
C PRO A 747 54.16 18.42 -26.12
N PRO A 748 53.05 19.16 -25.95
CA PRO A 748 53.04 20.51 -25.37
C PRO A 748 53.10 20.49 -23.82
N SER A 749 53.39 21.65 -23.21
CA SER A 749 53.77 21.78 -21.81
C SER A 749 52.67 22.28 -20.86
N ASP A 750 52.78 21.88 -19.59
CA ASP A 750 51.74 22.02 -18.56
C ASP A 750 51.71 23.41 -17.89
N LYS A 751 51.32 24.45 -18.64
CA LYS A 751 51.24 25.84 -18.12
C LYS A 751 49.93 26.58 -18.37
N SER A 752 48.98 26.02 -19.10
CA SER A 752 47.67 26.66 -19.35
C SER A 752 46.67 26.50 -18.20
N GLN A 753 46.58 25.29 -17.61
CA GLN A 753 45.48 24.94 -16.69
C GLN A 753 45.42 25.76 -15.38
N ALA A 754 46.51 26.40 -14.97
CA ALA A 754 46.56 27.15 -13.72
C ALA A 754 45.72 28.45 -13.77
N VAL A 755 45.63 29.10 -14.95
CA VAL A 755 44.96 30.39 -15.10
C VAL A 755 43.44 30.22 -15.14
N ASP A 756 42.94 29.22 -15.87
CA ASP A 756 41.50 28.96 -15.99
C ASP A 756 40.86 28.61 -14.64
N ARG A 757 41.55 27.87 -13.77
CA ARG A 757 41.05 27.52 -12.42
C ARG A 757 40.85 28.73 -11.51
N ILE A 758 41.61 29.82 -11.72
CA ILE A 758 41.44 31.07 -10.97
C ILE A 758 40.24 31.84 -11.52
N ALA A 759 40.15 31.98 -12.84
CA ALA A 759 39.03 32.65 -13.51
C ALA A 759 37.68 31.94 -13.29
N GLN A 760 37.68 30.61 -13.11
CA GLN A 760 36.48 29.85 -12.78
C GLN A 760 36.04 30.07 -11.32
N ARG A 761 36.97 30.02 -10.35
CA ARG A 761 36.66 30.29 -8.93
C ARG A 761 36.08 31.70 -8.70
N GLN A 762 36.53 32.69 -9.47
CA GLN A 762 35.96 34.05 -9.39
C GLN A 762 34.50 34.10 -9.85
N ARG A 763 34.15 33.43 -10.96
CA ARG A 763 32.74 33.34 -11.43
C ARG A 763 31.86 32.54 -10.46
N GLU A 764 32.39 31.50 -9.84
CA GLU A 764 31.68 30.74 -8.80
C GLU A 764 31.42 31.58 -7.54
N ALA A 765 32.34 32.49 -7.18
CA ALA A 765 32.13 33.45 -6.09
C ALA A 765 31.10 34.54 -6.44
N GLU A 766 31.12 35.09 -7.66
CA GLU A 766 30.12 36.06 -8.12
C GLU A 766 28.71 35.43 -8.22
N ALA A 767 28.61 34.19 -8.72
CA ALA A 767 27.36 33.43 -8.75
C ALA A 767 26.80 33.16 -7.34
N ARG A 768 27.67 32.79 -6.37
CA ARG A 768 27.28 32.65 -4.96
C ARG A 768 26.79 33.97 -4.36
N LYS A 769 27.41 35.10 -4.71
CA LYS A 769 26.97 36.42 -4.22
C LYS A 769 25.56 36.77 -4.73
N LEU A 770 25.29 36.54 -6.02
CA LEU A 770 23.95 36.72 -6.60
C LEU A 770 22.90 35.84 -5.92
N MET A 771 23.21 34.57 -5.63
CA MET A 771 22.27 33.68 -4.93
C MET A 771 21.97 34.08 -3.48
N LEU A 772 22.87 34.83 -2.82
CA LEU A 772 22.58 35.44 -1.50
C LEU A 772 21.65 36.65 -1.62
N GLU A 773 21.74 37.44 -2.69
CA GLU A 773 20.86 38.61 -2.91
C GLU A 773 19.41 38.18 -3.27
N ASP A 774 19.24 37.03 -3.93
CA ASP A 774 17.92 36.41 -4.22
C ASP A 774 17.32 35.57 -3.05
N GLY A 775 17.97 35.53 -1.88
CA GLY A 775 17.37 35.01 -0.64
C GLY A 775 17.13 33.50 -0.54
N VAL A 776 17.87 32.68 -1.30
CA VAL A 776 17.74 31.21 -1.27
C VAL A 776 18.60 30.61 -0.13
N PRO A 777 18.05 29.76 0.76
CA PRO A 777 18.83 29.14 1.84
C PRO A 777 19.79 28.05 1.32
N GLU A 778 21.00 28.02 1.89
CA GLU A 778 22.07 27.08 1.52
C GLU A 778 21.75 25.65 1.99
N GLN A 779 22.12 24.63 1.19
CA GLN A 779 22.03 23.22 1.56
C GLN A 779 23.41 22.69 1.97
N ASP A 780 23.53 22.24 3.23
CA ASP A 780 24.73 21.58 3.73
C ASP A 780 25.07 20.32 2.91
N GLN A 781 26.35 20.18 2.55
CA GLN A 781 26.88 18.94 1.99
C GLN A 781 27.37 18.02 3.11
N PRO A 782 27.13 16.70 3.03
CA PRO A 782 27.53 15.77 4.08
C PRO A 782 29.05 15.61 4.14
N SER A 783 29.59 15.52 5.36
CA SER A 783 31.01 15.28 5.61
C SER A 783 31.43 13.88 5.14
N HIS A 784 32.42 13.84 4.24
CA HIS A 784 33.04 12.59 3.79
C HIS A 784 34.23 12.24 4.68
N GLU A 785 33.99 11.50 5.77
CA GLU A 785 35.06 10.76 6.44
C GLU A 785 35.34 9.47 5.66
N GLY A 786 36.60 9.31 5.25
CA GLY A 786 37.15 8.09 4.65
C GLY A 786 38.56 7.87 5.21
N PRO A 787 39.02 6.62 5.37
CA PRO A 787 40.27 6.33 6.05
C PRO A 787 41.49 6.81 5.24
N ASP A 788 42.40 7.47 5.94
CA ASP A 788 43.72 7.84 5.43
C ASP A 788 44.56 6.59 5.13
N LEU A 789 45.15 6.56 3.93
CA LEU A 789 46.06 5.53 3.45
C LEU A 789 47.21 6.25 2.72
N GLY A 790 48.26 6.51 3.48
CA GLY A 790 49.42 7.29 3.04
C GLY A 790 50.28 6.65 1.97
N ASP A 791 51.31 7.40 1.57
CA ASP A 791 52.09 7.21 0.34
C ASP A 791 52.69 5.80 0.15
N PHE A 792 52.55 5.28 -1.06
CA PHE A 792 53.49 4.30 -1.63
C PHE A 792 53.72 4.62 -3.11
N GLU A 793 54.98 4.87 -3.47
CA GLU A 793 55.43 5.06 -4.85
C GLU A 793 55.54 3.72 -5.60
N LEU A 794 55.07 3.67 -6.85
CA LEU A 794 55.63 2.89 -7.96
C LEU A 794 54.99 3.24 -9.31
#